data_AF-A0AAJ6QTH8-F1
#
_entry.id   AF-A0AAJ6QTH8-F1
#
_cell.length_a   1.000
_cell.length_b   1.000
_cell.length_c   1.000
_cell.angle_alpha   90.00
_cell.angle_beta   90.00
_cell.angle_gamma   90.00
#
_symmetry.space_group_name_H-M   'P 1'
#
loop_
_entity.id
_entity.type
_entity.pdbx_description
1 polymer ?
#
loop_
_entity_poly.entity_id
_entity_poly.type
_entity_poly.pdbx_seq_one_letter_code
_entity_poly.pdbx_strand_id
1 'polypeptide(L)'
;MSTGRRGTMCSSTNMYDHFTSMVRTSPKIAALFYDDRELTYEDLGRVTHNLADKLSAYENILICLPPSDAAICTMLAAWKLGRTPILRHYTTKKKGLLSSLDANSILVTDACTIEGSNVLVIGDIMEFNTGNEHQDNPNGIPLSLLTGIALDDFCVTPSGSTVPMTDLHNRLEWEWKQYAFSAQDNALTLKPTHDLDFWVHVLSAMLKGAPLVLPPYSIRGNFLEIADFCSEKKVCHLFVSPDELSDLATYFRVTTPLAKHIFLKSIKRITCSGDTLPLRLTYQGIMSSFAGVDTEVIFMLTSQETTEIACVGLPESQKCIAIDTCRAVVERGELQLLSDTRTMKTGLGGNGSGESVFYSDAVANWTPLQKIQDIVADILGHNEVAVFRDTFRGGLICFYRQHEVYWPILFNKLYKELKPEENPKLFPIVGERPWTPSQYIEDYRESVQKLGEMPVTACSFEGAKMLFAMAARLVDVSIDDFEVDKSLSEYGATVDQLALISEDFEMMGFVGMFVLDRTLCICDIIRQTLPIRSVGPEDRQFLVRILDESVERDECVDIIADAFSKKNWLDKCIGSVSGSTRSQHVKLNHQLWEDIVQQCLGKVIVDYQTQKVLAVMTALDFSVEAEIEGLSDEFEAVLELHDQVDRRLREAFKDSKVAYIFQVASDLELSREENVVIMKLLTDEIIEQTAAENSGFNACLTHASHVFTQIILENYQDFNRVANIDVNRFEMRGKKYFDQIKDDFHIVSLLKTFVTH
;
A
#
# COMPACT_ATOMS: atom_id res chain seq x y z
N MET A 1 36.44 29.48 -44.80
CA MET A 1 36.36 29.82 -43.36
C MET A 1 34.88 30.06 -43.08
N SER A 2 34.05 29.08 -42.66
CA SER A 2 34.01 28.37 -41.36
C SER A 2 33.91 29.39 -40.20
N THR A 3 33.01 29.38 -39.23
CA THR A 3 32.11 28.42 -38.53
C THR A 3 31.16 29.29 -37.66
N GLY A 4 30.01 28.89 -37.13
CA GLY A 4 29.27 27.64 -37.12
C GLY A 4 27.87 27.88 -36.49
N ARG A 5 26.83 27.44 -37.19
CA ARG A 5 25.52 27.13 -36.60
C ARG A 5 25.61 25.70 -36.04
N ARG A 6 25.31 25.51 -34.76
CA ARG A 6 24.91 24.21 -34.21
C ARG A 6 23.55 24.39 -33.53
N GLY A 7 22.51 24.25 -34.34
CA GLY A 7 21.20 23.77 -33.90
C GLY A 7 20.89 22.61 -34.82
N THR A 8 20.98 21.39 -34.30
CA THR A 8 20.77 20.15 -35.02
C THR A 8 19.34 20.11 -35.56
N MET A 9 19.20 19.82 -36.86
CA MET A 9 17.92 19.62 -37.55
C MET A 9 17.12 18.49 -36.88
N CYS A 10 15.89 18.76 -36.45
CA CYS A 10 14.90 17.72 -36.20
C CYS A 10 14.34 17.31 -37.56
N SER A 11 14.67 16.10 -38.03
CA SER A 11 14.12 15.55 -39.27
C SER A 11 12.64 15.21 -39.02
N SER A 12 11.74 16.03 -39.54
CA SER A 12 10.29 15.90 -39.38
C SER A 12 9.78 14.57 -39.94
N THR A 13 9.79 13.56 -39.08
CA THR A 13 9.07 12.30 -39.27
C THR A 13 7.75 12.52 -38.52
N ASN A 14 6.61 12.36 -39.18
CA ASN A 14 5.32 12.51 -38.53
C ASN A 14 5.23 11.47 -37.39
N MET A 15 4.63 11.79 -36.24
CA MET A 15 4.49 10.81 -35.16
C MET A 15 3.73 9.55 -35.63
N TYR A 16 2.78 9.73 -36.54
CA TYR A 16 2.09 8.62 -37.20
C TYR A 16 3.04 7.73 -38.04
N ASP A 17 4.15 8.26 -38.57
CA ASP A 17 5.14 7.48 -39.31
C ASP A 17 5.89 6.48 -38.41
N HIS A 18 6.05 6.78 -37.12
CA HIS A 18 6.59 5.81 -36.17
C HIS A 18 5.67 4.59 -36.05
N PHE A 19 4.36 4.81 -35.99
CA PHE A 19 3.37 3.73 -35.95
C PHE A 19 3.37 2.92 -37.25
N THR A 20 3.28 3.58 -38.42
CA THR A 20 3.29 2.88 -39.71
C THR A 20 4.62 2.18 -39.98
N SER A 21 5.72 2.68 -39.43
CA SER A 21 7.01 1.97 -39.47
C SER A 21 6.90 0.62 -38.76
N MET A 22 6.28 0.56 -37.58
CA MET A 22 6.04 -0.69 -36.86
C MET A 22 5.11 -1.64 -37.61
N VAL A 23 4.02 -1.14 -38.20
CA VAL A 23 3.12 -1.93 -39.07
C VAL A 23 3.89 -2.54 -40.25
N ARG A 24 4.86 -1.80 -40.82
CA ARG A 24 5.64 -2.24 -41.97
C ARG A 24 6.75 -3.24 -41.61
N THR A 25 7.46 -3.03 -40.51
CA THR A 25 8.65 -3.81 -40.14
C THR A 25 8.33 -4.98 -39.23
N SER A 26 7.31 -4.86 -38.39
CA SER A 26 6.95 -5.81 -37.35
C SER A 26 5.42 -6.04 -37.24
N PRO A 27 4.72 -6.32 -38.35
CA PRO A 27 3.24 -6.35 -38.38
C PRO A 27 2.61 -7.32 -37.39
N LYS A 28 3.27 -8.46 -37.14
CA LYS A 28 2.75 -9.58 -36.33
C LYS A 28 3.15 -9.54 -34.86
N ILE A 29 3.89 -8.52 -34.43
CA ILE A 29 4.22 -8.34 -33.01
C ILE A 29 2.98 -7.78 -32.30
N ALA A 30 2.69 -8.29 -31.11
CA ALA A 30 1.65 -7.75 -30.24
C ALA A 30 1.94 -6.27 -29.94
N ALA A 31 0.96 -5.41 -30.15
CA ALA A 31 1.06 -3.99 -29.81
C ALA A 31 0.21 -3.65 -28.58
N LEU A 32 -0.91 -4.36 -28.40
CA LEU A 32 -1.89 -4.10 -27.36
C LEU A 32 -2.52 -5.38 -26.83
N PHE A 33 -2.57 -5.51 -25.51
CA PHE A 33 -3.38 -6.48 -24.78
C PHE A 33 -4.53 -5.75 -24.09
N TYR A 34 -5.77 -6.11 -24.40
CA TYR A 34 -6.97 -5.54 -23.78
C TYR A 34 -8.07 -6.59 -23.72
N ASP A 35 -8.67 -6.78 -22.54
CA ASP A 35 -9.52 -7.93 -22.21
C ASP A 35 -8.82 -9.26 -22.60
N ASP A 36 -9.52 -10.17 -23.29
CA ASP A 36 -8.98 -11.43 -23.79
C ASP A 36 -8.32 -11.30 -25.17
N ARG A 37 -8.13 -10.07 -25.67
CA ARG A 37 -7.63 -9.81 -27.02
C ARG A 37 -6.15 -9.45 -27.00
N GLU A 38 -5.43 -10.07 -27.91
CA GLU A 38 -4.08 -9.69 -28.33
C GLU A 38 -4.19 -9.09 -29.72
N LEU A 39 -3.87 -7.80 -29.85
CA LEU A 39 -3.92 -7.09 -31.13
C LEU A 39 -2.50 -6.81 -31.61
N THR A 40 -2.18 -7.27 -32.81
CA THR A 40 -0.89 -7.00 -33.47
C THR A 40 -0.86 -5.61 -34.11
N TYR A 41 0.31 -5.10 -34.49
CA TYR A 41 0.40 -3.84 -35.23
C TYR A 41 -0.43 -3.85 -36.52
N GLU A 42 -0.49 -4.99 -37.21
CA GLU A 42 -1.35 -5.14 -38.40
C GLU A 42 -2.83 -5.02 -38.04
N ASP A 43 -3.27 -5.66 -36.95
CA ASP A 43 -4.67 -5.58 -36.48
C ASP A 43 -5.03 -4.13 -36.12
N LEU A 44 -4.20 -3.44 -35.33
CA LEU A 44 -4.40 -2.02 -35.03
C LEU A 44 -4.40 -1.17 -36.30
N GLY A 45 -3.52 -1.46 -37.25
CA GLY A 45 -3.45 -0.74 -38.53
C GLY A 45 -4.75 -0.87 -39.31
N ARG A 46 -5.33 -2.07 -39.38
CA ARG A 46 -6.62 -2.35 -40.05
C ARG A 46 -7.78 -1.63 -39.35
N VAL A 47 -7.87 -1.74 -38.02
CA VAL A 47 -8.92 -1.07 -37.23
C VAL A 47 -8.80 0.45 -37.38
N THR A 48 -7.59 1.00 -37.26
CA THR A 48 -7.29 2.42 -37.45
C THR A 48 -7.71 2.92 -38.83
N HIS A 49 -7.42 2.17 -39.90
CA HIS A 49 -7.79 2.56 -41.25
C HIS A 49 -9.31 2.59 -41.44
N ASN A 50 -10.00 1.54 -41.01
CA ASN A 50 -11.46 1.46 -41.12
C ASN A 50 -12.13 2.59 -40.32
N LEU A 51 -11.58 2.90 -39.14
CA LEU A 51 -12.07 3.99 -38.31
C LEU A 51 -11.82 5.34 -38.96
N ALA A 52 -10.66 5.56 -39.59
CA ALA A 52 -10.38 6.78 -40.33
C ALA A 52 -11.37 7.00 -41.49
N ASP A 53 -11.77 5.95 -42.22
CA ASP A 53 -12.76 6.08 -43.29
C ASP A 53 -14.14 6.51 -42.75
N LYS A 54 -14.53 6.07 -41.54
CA LYS A 54 -15.76 6.53 -40.89
C LYS A 54 -15.67 7.97 -40.38
N LEU A 55 -14.49 8.36 -39.91
CA LEU A 55 -14.24 9.68 -39.34
C LEU A 55 -13.94 10.73 -40.41
N SER A 56 -13.73 10.35 -41.68
CA SER A 56 -13.26 11.24 -42.74
C SER A 56 -14.20 12.40 -43.06
N ALA A 57 -15.49 12.26 -42.76
CA ALA A 57 -16.50 13.29 -42.97
C ALA A 57 -16.50 14.40 -41.91
N TYR A 58 -15.77 14.23 -40.80
CA TYR A 58 -15.78 15.14 -39.66
C TYR A 58 -14.44 15.87 -39.53
N GLU A 59 -14.50 17.14 -39.15
CA GLU A 59 -13.30 17.96 -38.93
C GLU A 59 -12.81 17.85 -37.49
N ASN A 60 -13.75 17.78 -36.53
CA ASN A 60 -13.45 17.73 -35.10
C ASN A 60 -13.79 16.34 -34.55
N ILE A 61 -12.77 15.65 -34.04
CA ILE A 61 -12.93 14.30 -33.46
C ILE A 61 -12.75 14.40 -31.95
N LEU A 62 -13.85 14.24 -31.20
CA LEU A 62 -13.85 14.28 -29.74
C LEU A 62 -13.74 12.86 -29.19
N ILE A 63 -12.72 12.61 -28.37
CA ILE A 63 -12.47 11.32 -27.73
C ILE A 63 -13.00 11.37 -26.30
N CYS A 64 -14.08 10.62 -26.03
CA CYS A 64 -14.65 10.41 -24.69
C CYS A 64 -14.79 8.91 -24.44
N LEU A 65 -13.65 8.24 -24.33
CA LEU A 65 -13.52 6.79 -24.19
C LEU A 65 -12.70 6.47 -22.93
N PRO A 66 -12.99 5.37 -22.21
CA PRO A 66 -12.08 4.88 -21.19
C PRO A 66 -10.80 4.31 -21.86
N PRO A 67 -9.72 4.06 -21.10
CA PRO A 67 -8.55 3.34 -21.62
C PRO A 67 -8.97 2.02 -22.29
N SER A 68 -8.78 1.93 -23.60
CA SER A 68 -9.25 0.83 -24.45
C SER A 68 -8.50 0.81 -25.79
N ASP A 69 -8.61 -0.30 -26.51
CA ASP A 69 -8.20 -0.42 -27.92
C ASP A 69 -8.87 0.62 -28.82
N ALA A 70 -10.17 0.84 -28.64
CA ALA A 70 -10.94 1.85 -29.36
C ALA A 70 -10.39 3.27 -29.15
N ALA A 71 -9.99 3.64 -27.93
CA ALA A 71 -9.40 4.94 -27.64
C ALA A 71 -8.10 5.16 -28.43
N ILE A 72 -7.22 4.17 -28.43
CA ILE A 72 -5.93 4.20 -29.12
C ILE A 72 -6.14 4.26 -30.63
N CYS A 73 -7.02 3.41 -31.18
CA CYS A 73 -7.33 3.41 -32.61
C CYS A 73 -7.97 4.73 -33.05
N THR A 74 -8.80 5.37 -32.22
CA THR A 74 -9.41 6.67 -32.52
C THR A 74 -8.36 7.77 -32.60
N MET A 75 -7.41 7.81 -31.66
CA MET A 75 -6.28 8.74 -31.69
C MET A 75 -5.46 8.59 -32.98
N LEU A 76 -5.09 7.35 -33.33
CA LEU A 76 -4.33 7.05 -34.54
C LEU A 76 -5.12 7.36 -35.82
N ALA A 77 -6.43 7.12 -35.84
CA ALA A 77 -7.30 7.40 -36.98
C ALA A 77 -7.42 8.92 -37.22
N ALA A 78 -7.53 9.72 -36.15
CA ALA A 78 -7.53 11.18 -36.25
C ALA A 78 -6.22 11.68 -36.86
N TRP A 79 -5.06 11.19 -36.41
CA TRP A 79 -3.77 11.55 -37.00
C TRP A 79 -3.60 11.09 -38.44
N LYS A 80 -4.07 9.88 -38.76
CA LYS A 80 -4.08 9.39 -40.14
C LYS A 80 -4.81 10.36 -41.07
N LEU A 81 -5.91 10.94 -40.61
CA LEU A 81 -6.70 11.95 -41.31
C LEU A 81 -6.12 13.38 -41.23
N GLY A 82 -5.02 13.61 -40.51
CA GLY A 82 -4.47 14.95 -40.29
C GLY A 82 -5.39 15.83 -39.46
N ARG A 83 -6.11 15.25 -38.49
CA ARG A 83 -7.01 15.96 -37.57
C ARG A 83 -6.44 15.92 -36.16
N THR A 84 -6.45 17.07 -35.49
CA THR A 84 -6.08 17.20 -34.08
C THR A 84 -7.23 16.68 -33.21
N PRO A 85 -7.08 15.54 -32.50
CA PRO A 85 -8.13 15.01 -31.66
C PRO A 85 -8.32 15.87 -30.41
N ILE A 86 -9.58 15.96 -29.96
CA ILE A 86 -9.97 16.74 -28.77
C ILE A 86 -10.29 15.76 -27.64
N LEU A 87 -9.51 15.80 -26.58
CA LEU A 87 -9.68 14.94 -25.41
C LEU A 87 -10.80 15.48 -24.52
N ARG A 88 -11.68 14.59 -24.06
CA ARG A 88 -12.71 14.88 -23.07
C ARG A 88 -12.59 13.97 -21.87
N HIS A 89 -12.91 14.51 -20.69
CA HIS A 89 -13.08 13.68 -19.50
C HIS A 89 -14.08 12.57 -19.78
N TYR A 90 -13.65 11.33 -19.58
CA TYR A 90 -14.54 10.19 -19.70
C TYR A 90 -15.68 10.32 -18.69
N THR A 91 -16.92 10.22 -19.17
CA THR A 91 -18.11 10.30 -18.33
C THR A 91 -19.22 9.45 -18.91
N THR A 92 -19.98 8.80 -18.05
CA THR A 92 -21.20 8.07 -18.43
C THR A 92 -22.36 9.03 -18.77
N LYS A 93 -22.32 10.29 -18.31
CA LYS A 93 -23.37 11.30 -18.51
C LYS A 93 -23.08 12.23 -19.70
N LYS A 94 -23.24 11.71 -20.91
CA LYS A 94 -22.79 12.38 -22.17
C LYS A 94 -23.72 13.46 -22.71
N LYS A 95 -24.90 13.66 -22.10
CA LYS A 95 -25.92 14.61 -22.57
C LYS A 95 -25.39 16.03 -22.78
N GLY A 96 -24.53 16.51 -21.86
CA GLY A 96 -23.94 17.85 -21.96
C GLY A 96 -22.93 18.00 -23.10
N LEU A 97 -22.17 16.93 -23.40
CA LEU A 97 -21.23 16.92 -24.53
C LEU A 97 -21.97 16.99 -25.86
N LEU A 98 -23.04 16.19 -25.99
CA LEU A 98 -23.85 16.14 -27.21
C LEU A 98 -24.50 17.47 -27.55
N SER A 99 -24.99 18.22 -26.56
CA SER A 99 -25.58 19.55 -26.78
C SER A 99 -24.59 20.60 -27.26
N SER A 100 -23.29 20.33 -27.15
CA SER A 100 -22.22 21.26 -27.54
C SER A 100 -21.53 20.89 -28.87
N LEU A 101 -21.91 19.76 -29.49
CA LEU A 101 -21.32 19.33 -30.75
C LEU A 101 -21.86 20.16 -31.91
N ASP A 102 -20.96 20.68 -32.74
CA ASP A 102 -21.32 21.27 -34.02
C ASP A 102 -21.52 20.19 -35.10
N ALA A 103 -21.99 20.62 -36.28
CA ALA A 103 -22.31 19.72 -37.39
C ALA A 103 -21.09 18.99 -37.97
N ASN A 104 -19.88 19.54 -37.82
CA ASN A 104 -18.62 18.96 -38.32
C ASN A 104 -17.88 18.17 -37.23
N SER A 105 -18.48 18.01 -36.06
CA SER A 105 -17.89 17.31 -34.92
C SER A 105 -18.49 15.94 -34.74
N ILE A 106 -17.66 14.97 -34.35
CA ILE A 106 -18.09 13.64 -33.93
C ILE A 106 -17.58 13.33 -32.53
N LEU A 107 -18.46 12.77 -31.69
CA LEU A 107 -18.12 12.22 -30.38
C LEU A 107 -17.92 10.72 -30.48
N VAL A 108 -16.71 10.24 -30.20
CA VAL A 108 -16.40 8.81 -30.11
C VAL A 108 -16.46 8.37 -28.65
N THR A 109 -17.24 7.33 -28.35
CA THR A 109 -17.57 6.97 -26.97
C THR A 109 -18.01 5.50 -26.77
N ASP A 110 -18.05 4.99 -25.54
CA ASP A 110 -18.33 3.57 -25.23
C ASP A 110 -19.82 3.18 -25.24
N ALA A 111 -20.68 4.06 -24.74
CA ALA A 111 -22.13 3.86 -24.73
C ALA A 111 -22.89 5.18 -24.85
N CYS A 112 -23.87 5.29 -25.74
CA CYS A 112 -24.71 6.50 -25.81
C CYS A 112 -26.18 6.09 -25.94
N THR A 113 -27.05 6.63 -25.08
CA THR A 113 -28.50 6.42 -25.15
C THR A 113 -29.18 7.30 -26.21
N ILE A 114 -28.43 8.18 -26.85
CA ILE A 114 -28.91 9.10 -27.87
C ILE A 114 -28.28 8.68 -29.19
N GLU A 115 -29.10 8.15 -30.09
CA GLU A 115 -28.71 7.93 -31.48
C GLU A 115 -28.62 9.29 -32.19
N GLY A 116 -27.48 9.56 -32.81
CA GLY A 116 -27.25 10.76 -33.60
C GLY A 116 -26.12 10.55 -34.59
N SER A 117 -26.21 11.18 -35.76
CA SER A 117 -25.21 11.07 -36.83
C SER A 117 -23.81 11.55 -36.41
N ASN A 118 -23.70 12.28 -35.30
CA ASN A 118 -22.45 12.87 -34.80
C ASN A 118 -21.92 12.13 -33.57
N VAL A 119 -22.33 10.87 -33.38
CA VAL A 119 -21.89 9.99 -32.29
C VAL A 119 -21.46 8.64 -32.87
N LEU A 120 -20.29 8.15 -32.45
CA LEU A 120 -19.79 6.82 -32.80
C LEU A 120 -19.55 6.01 -31.52
N VAL A 121 -20.20 4.85 -31.41
CA VAL A 121 -20.17 4.00 -30.20
C VAL A 121 -19.19 2.82 -30.37
N ILE A 122 -18.42 2.45 -29.32
CA ILE A 122 -17.37 1.40 -29.35
C ILE A 122 -17.82 0.08 -30.00
N GLY A 123 -19.05 -0.36 -29.75
CA GLY A 123 -19.59 -1.60 -30.34
C GLY A 123 -19.46 -1.63 -31.87
N ASP A 124 -19.59 -0.47 -32.52
CA ASP A 124 -19.46 -0.30 -33.97
C ASP A 124 -18.01 -0.07 -34.42
N ILE A 125 -17.02 -0.05 -33.52
CA ILE A 125 -15.62 0.19 -33.85
C ILE A 125 -14.90 -1.13 -34.12
N MET A 126 -15.27 -2.21 -33.39
CA MET A 126 -14.55 -3.48 -33.39
C MET A 126 -15.17 -4.58 -34.26
N GLU A 127 -16.43 -4.45 -34.67
CA GLU A 127 -17.11 -5.41 -35.58
C GLU A 127 -16.89 -5.08 -37.06
N PHE A 128 -15.65 -5.13 -37.58
CA PHE A 128 -15.43 -4.93 -39.02
C PHE A 128 -14.65 -6.08 -39.67
N ASN A 129 -15.38 -6.83 -40.51
CA ASN A 129 -14.87 -7.89 -41.37
C ASN A 129 -13.72 -7.38 -42.25
N THR A 130 -12.72 -8.24 -42.42
CA THR A 130 -11.62 -8.14 -43.39
C THR A 130 -12.16 -8.17 -44.82
N GLY A 131 -12.71 -7.06 -45.29
CA GLY A 131 -13.02 -6.85 -46.70
C GLY A 131 -11.73 -6.58 -47.48
N ASN A 132 -11.41 -7.45 -48.43
CA ASN A 132 -10.31 -7.27 -49.39
C ASN A 132 -10.54 -6.01 -50.23
N GLU A 133 -9.50 -5.17 -50.39
CA GLU A 133 -9.04 -4.71 -51.71
C GLU A 133 -7.77 -3.81 -51.63
N HIS A 134 -6.77 -4.22 -52.43
CA HIS A 134 -5.75 -3.42 -53.13
C HIS A 134 -4.34 -3.12 -52.56
N GLN A 135 -3.40 -3.49 -53.44
CA GLN A 135 -1.96 -3.18 -53.59
C GLN A 135 -1.07 -3.36 -52.36
N ASP A 136 -0.58 -4.59 -52.27
CA ASP A 136 0.45 -5.04 -51.34
C ASP A 136 1.77 -4.30 -51.57
N ASN A 137 2.38 -3.85 -50.48
CA ASN A 137 3.82 -3.56 -50.46
C ASN A 137 4.63 -4.89 -50.54
N PRO A 138 5.97 -4.85 -50.63
CA PRO A 138 6.80 -6.06 -50.73
C PRO A 138 6.63 -7.06 -49.56
N ASN A 139 6.04 -6.65 -48.45
CA ASN A 139 5.81 -7.43 -47.23
C ASN A 139 4.36 -7.94 -47.10
N GLY A 140 3.49 -7.73 -48.10
CA GLY A 140 2.08 -8.17 -48.05
C GLY A 140 1.15 -7.28 -47.22
N ILE A 141 1.57 -6.06 -46.89
CA ILE A 141 0.76 -5.08 -46.14
C ILE A 141 0.14 -4.09 -47.12
N PRO A 142 -1.19 -3.82 -47.07
CA PRO A 142 -1.83 -2.84 -47.94
C PRO A 142 -1.25 -1.44 -47.75
N LEU A 143 -0.93 -0.74 -48.85
CA LEU A 143 -0.37 0.62 -48.78
C LEU A 143 -1.30 1.59 -48.04
N SER A 144 -2.61 1.37 -48.09
CA SER A 144 -3.60 2.17 -47.36
C SER A 144 -3.39 2.18 -45.85
N LEU A 145 -2.75 1.16 -45.26
CA LEU A 145 -2.43 1.13 -43.83
C LEU A 145 -1.22 2.01 -43.47
N LEU A 146 -0.38 2.33 -44.46
CA LEU A 146 0.91 2.99 -44.27
C LEU A 146 0.89 4.49 -44.61
N THR A 147 -0.23 5.00 -45.11
CA THR A 147 -0.39 6.42 -45.48
C THR A 147 -1.06 7.21 -44.37
N GLY A 148 -0.60 8.43 -44.12
CA GLY A 148 -1.21 9.38 -43.19
C GLY A 148 -0.88 10.82 -43.59
N ILE A 149 -1.61 11.78 -43.04
CA ILE A 149 -1.42 13.21 -43.29
C ILE A 149 -0.54 13.80 -42.18
N ALA A 150 0.42 14.66 -42.55
CA ALA A 150 1.25 15.39 -41.59
C ALA A 150 0.40 16.29 -40.70
N LEU A 151 0.69 16.28 -39.39
CA LEU A 151 -0.07 17.01 -38.38
C LEU A 151 0.90 17.74 -37.43
N ASP A 152 0.63 19.02 -37.19
CA ASP A 152 1.48 19.87 -36.35
C ASP A 152 1.11 19.81 -34.87
N ASP A 153 -0.13 19.41 -34.56
CA ASP A 153 -0.67 19.35 -33.19
C ASP A 153 -0.99 17.91 -32.78
N PHE A 154 -0.56 17.54 -31.58
CA PHE A 154 -0.80 16.22 -30.98
C PHE A 154 -2.27 16.04 -30.58
N CYS A 155 -2.81 16.95 -29.77
CA CYS A 155 -4.20 16.94 -29.33
C CYS A 155 -4.63 18.30 -28.74
N VAL A 156 -5.92 18.45 -28.47
CA VAL A 156 -6.46 19.50 -27.60
C VAL A 156 -6.86 18.88 -26.27
N THR A 157 -6.33 19.41 -25.15
CA THR A 157 -6.59 18.92 -23.79
C THR A 157 -8.05 19.18 -23.36
N PRO A 158 -8.53 18.54 -22.28
CA PRO A 158 -9.83 18.86 -21.72
C PRO A 158 -9.99 20.33 -21.28
N SER A 159 -8.89 21.00 -20.91
CA SER A 159 -8.86 22.43 -20.58
C SER A 159 -8.89 23.34 -21.81
N GLY A 160 -8.74 22.80 -23.02
CA GLY A 160 -8.76 23.53 -24.29
C GLY A 160 -7.38 23.95 -24.79
N SER A 161 -6.30 23.52 -24.12
CA SER A 161 -4.92 23.80 -24.56
C SER A 161 -4.58 22.91 -25.76
N THR A 162 -4.06 23.52 -26.83
CA THR A 162 -3.55 22.77 -27.99
C THR A 162 -2.10 22.39 -27.74
N VAL A 163 -1.81 21.09 -27.80
CA VAL A 163 -0.47 20.54 -27.55
C VAL A 163 0.22 20.30 -28.90
N PRO A 164 1.36 20.94 -29.17
CA PRO A 164 2.13 20.70 -30.39
C PRO A 164 2.65 19.26 -30.48
N MET A 165 2.70 18.72 -31.69
CA MET A 165 3.32 17.42 -31.99
C MET A 165 4.82 17.42 -31.67
N THR A 166 5.48 18.58 -31.78
CA THR A 166 6.90 18.74 -31.41
C THR A 166 7.15 18.47 -29.94
N ASP A 167 6.21 18.81 -29.07
CA ASP A 167 6.38 18.69 -27.62
C ASP A 167 6.28 17.21 -27.22
N LEU A 168 5.30 16.50 -27.78
CA LEU A 168 5.21 15.05 -27.69
C LEU A 168 6.49 14.39 -28.22
N HIS A 169 6.98 14.78 -29.40
CA HIS A 169 8.18 14.17 -29.97
C HIS A 169 9.41 14.36 -29.08
N ASN A 170 9.61 15.56 -28.53
CA ASN A 170 10.69 15.84 -27.59
C ASN A 170 10.58 14.97 -26.33
N ARG A 171 9.36 14.82 -25.80
CA ARG A 171 9.09 13.97 -24.65
C ARG A 171 9.39 12.49 -24.92
N LEU A 172 8.91 11.95 -26.05
CA LEU A 172 9.14 10.57 -26.43
C LEU A 172 10.61 10.28 -26.73
N GLU A 173 11.33 11.20 -27.38
CA GLU A 173 12.78 11.07 -27.60
C GLU A 173 13.57 10.99 -26.29
N TRP A 174 13.12 11.69 -25.24
CA TRP A 174 13.70 11.54 -23.90
C TRP A 174 13.35 10.18 -23.30
N GLU A 175 12.08 9.78 -23.29
CA GLU A 175 11.65 8.51 -22.70
C GLU A 175 12.28 7.30 -23.39
N TRP A 176 12.43 7.32 -24.71
CA TRP A 176 13.10 6.25 -25.45
C TRP A 176 14.58 6.12 -25.09
N LYS A 177 15.26 7.23 -24.77
CA LYS A 177 16.65 7.21 -24.28
C LYS A 177 16.75 6.66 -22.86
N GLN A 178 15.78 6.97 -22.00
CA GLN A 178 15.79 6.51 -20.60
C GLN A 178 15.35 5.05 -20.45
N TYR A 179 14.29 4.65 -21.17
CA TYR A 179 13.61 3.39 -20.92
C TYR A 179 14.10 2.25 -21.80
N ALA A 180 14.65 2.55 -22.98
CA ALA A 180 15.19 1.56 -23.92
C ALA A 180 14.22 0.40 -24.23
N PHE A 181 12.96 0.73 -24.51
CA PHE A 181 11.90 -0.24 -24.83
C PHE A 181 12.29 -1.24 -25.92
N SER A 182 11.80 -2.47 -25.75
CA SER A 182 11.92 -3.56 -26.71
C SER A 182 10.64 -4.40 -26.77
N ALA A 183 10.54 -5.28 -27.76
CA ALA A 183 9.43 -6.24 -27.88
C ALA A 183 9.39 -7.31 -26.77
N GLN A 184 10.33 -7.31 -25.84
CA GLN A 184 10.33 -8.18 -24.66
C GLN A 184 9.73 -7.50 -23.43
N ASP A 185 9.47 -6.19 -23.49
CA ASP A 185 8.96 -5.40 -22.38
C ASP A 185 7.46 -5.24 -22.52
N ASN A 186 6.71 -5.54 -21.46
CA ASN A 186 5.29 -5.20 -21.38
C ASN A 186 5.12 -3.94 -20.54
N ALA A 187 4.47 -2.92 -21.08
CA ALA A 187 4.17 -1.68 -20.38
C ALA A 187 2.72 -1.64 -19.93
N LEU A 188 2.44 -1.15 -18.73
CA LEU A 188 1.07 -0.96 -18.23
C LEU A 188 0.90 0.47 -17.73
N THR A 189 -0.25 1.08 -18.03
CA THR A 189 -0.63 2.38 -17.45
C THR A 189 -2.01 2.31 -16.79
N LEU A 190 -2.09 2.87 -15.59
CA LEU A 190 -3.35 3.02 -14.84
C LEU A 190 -4.02 4.38 -15.09
N LYS A 191 -3.35 5.29 -15.80
CA LYS A 191 -3.85 6.64 -16.04
C LYS A 191 -5.11 6.67 -16.92
N PRO A 192 -5.98 7.67 -16.72
CA PRO A 192 -7.15 7.85 -17.56
C PRO A 192 -6.80 8.54 -18.89
N THR A 193 -7.61 8.31 -19.93
CA THR A 193 -7.43 8.85 -21.30
C THR A 193 -7.51 10.37 -21.43
N HIS A 194 -7.96 11.08 -20.41
CA HIS A 194 -7.99 12.55 -20.42
C HIS A 194 -6.68 13.18 -19.90
N ASP A 195 -5.83 12.38 -19.24
CA ASP A 195 -4.48 12.77 -18.83
C ASP A 195 -3.53 12.68 -20.03
N LEU A 196 -2.71 13.71 -20.25
CA LEU A 196 -1.73 13.70 -21.34
C LEU A 196 -0.68 12.59 -21.18
N ASP A 197 -0.29 12.29 -19.94
CA ASP A 197 0.73 11.28 -19.67
C ASP A 197 0.24 9.87 -20.01
N PHE A 198 -1.07 9.60 -19.98
CA PHE A 198 -1.62 8.33 -20.49
C PHE A 198 -1.16 8.11 -21.94
N TRP A 199 -1.36 9.11 -22.79
CA TRP A 199 -1.03 9.02 -24.21
C TRP A 199 0.48 9.01 -24.44
N VAL A 200 1.24 9.83 -23.73
CA VAL A 200 2.71 9.83 -23.80
C VAL A 200 3.22 8.42 -23.51
N HIS A 201 2.79 7.79 -22.41
CA HIS A 201 3.26 6.46 -22.03
C HIS A 201 2.81 5.35 -22.99
N VAL A 202 1.55 5.40 -23.46
CA VAL A 202 1.02 4.50 -24.51
C VAL A 202 1.94 4.54 -25.74
N LEU A 203 2.23 5.74 -26.23
CA LEU A 203 3.02 5.95 -27.44
C LEU A 203 4.50 5.63 -27.23
N SER A 204 5.04 5.93 -26.05
CA SER A 204 6.42 5.67 -25.68
C SER A 204 6.78 4.19 -25.80
N ALA A 205 5.92 3.32 -25.25
CA ALA A 205 6.07 1.87 -25.38
C ALA A 205 5.74 1.37 -26.80
N MET A 206 4.54 1.67 -27.30
CA MET A 206 4.05 1.10 -28.55
C MET A 206 4.86 1.55 -29.77
N LEU A 207 5.41 2.75 -29.82
CA LEU A 207 6.17 3.18 -31.00
C LEU A 207 7.59 2.59 -31.06
N LYS A 208 7.99 1.82 -30.04
CA LYS A 208 9.27 1.08 -29.98
C LYS A 208 9.09 -0.44 -29.91
N GLY A 209 7.87 -0.94 -30.12
CA GLY A 209 7.62 -2.38 -30.19
C GLY A 209 7.30 -3.05 -28.86
N ALA A 210 7.30 -2.31 -27.74
CA ALA A 210 6.87 -2.84 -26.46
C ALA A 210 5.34 -2.90 -26.40
N PRO A 211 4.72 -4.08 -26.18
CA PRO A 211 3.27 -4.17 -26.04
C PRO A 211 2.75 -3.35 -24.86
N LEU A 212 1.65 -2.64 -25.08
CA LEU A 212 0.87 -2.04 -24.00
C LEU A 212 -0.13 -3.05 -23.44
N VAL A 213 -0.22 -3.14 -22.12
CA VAL A 213 -1.19 -3.94 -21.40
C VAL A 213 -2.18 -2.98 -20.74
N LEU A 214 -3.44 -3.06 -21.12
CA LEU A 214 -4.52 -2.28 -20.50
C LEU A 214 -5.31 -3.18 -19.54
N PRO A 215 -5.35 -2.87 -18.23
CA PRO A 215 -6.10 -3.67 -17.29
C PRO A 215 -7.61 -3.52 -17.50
N PRO A 216 -8.40 -4.59 -17.28
CA PRO A 216 -9.85 -4.51 -17.26
C PRO A 216 -10.35 -3.40 -16.34
N TYR A 217 -11.46 -2.77 -16.70
CA TYR A 217 -11.99 -1.68 -15.87
C TYR A 217 -12.37 -2.15 -14.46
N SER A 218 -12.80 -3.42 -14.32
CA SER A 218 -13.21 -4.02 -13.04
C SER A 218 -12.12 -4.05 -11.98
N ILE A 219 -10.84 -4.15 -12.39
CA ILE A 219 -9.72 -4.29 -11.47
C ILE A 219 -9.09 -2.93 -11.09
N ARG A 220 -9.52 -1.83 -11.74
CA ARG A 220 -8.98 -0.50 -11.48
C ARG A 220 -9.33 -0.05 -10.06
N GLY A 221 -8.35 0.44 -9.33
CA GLY A 221 -8.50 0.80 -7.91
C GLY A 221 -8.36 -0.38 -6.94
N ASN A 222 -8.25 -1.62 -7.43
CA ASN A 222 -7.91 -2.78 -6.62
C ASN A 222 -6.45 -3.19 -6.87
N PHE A 223 -5.54 -2.71 -6.01
CA PHE A 223 -4.11 -2.97 -6.18
C PHE A 223 -3.68 -4.42 -5.97
N LEU A 224 -4.51 -5.25 -5.31
CA LEU A 224 -4.28 -6.70 -5.23
C LEU A 224 -4.48 -7.34 -6.61
N GLU A 225 -5.63 -7.08 -7.24
CA GLU A 225 -5.93 -7.62 -8.58
C GLU A 225 -5.02 -7.04 -9.66
N ILE A 226 -4.65 -5.76 -9.56
CA ILE A 226 -3.63 -5.14 -10.43
C ILE A 226 -2.28 -5.84 -10.22
N ALA A 227 -1.95 -6.27 -9.00
CA ALA A 227 -0.71 -6.96 -8.73
C ALA A 227 -0.64 -8.33 -9.43
N ASP A 228 -1.70 -9.11 -9.30
CA ASP A 228 -1.81 -10.41 -9.95
C ASP A 228 -1.80 -10.24 -11.48
N PHE A 229 -2.54 -9.25 -11.99
CA PHE A 229 -2.59 -8.94 -13.42
C PHE A 229 -1.21 -8.53 -13.98
N CYS A 230 -0.46 -7.70 -13.26
CA CYS A 230 0.90 -7.32 -13.65
C CYS A 230 1.83 -8.53 -13.71
N SER A 231 1.71 -9.46 -12.75
CA SER A 231 2.50 -10.69 -12.71
C SER A 231 2.14 -11.63 -13.87
N GLU A 232 0.84 -11.86 -14.10
CA GLU A 232 0.30 -12.69 -15.18
C GLU A 232 0.76 -12.19 -16.55
N LYS A 233 0.59 -10.88 -16.79
CA LYS A 233 0.97 -10.23 -18.04
C LYS A 233 2.46 -9.88 -18.10
N LYS A 234 3.27 -10.25 -17.10
CA LYS A 234 4.72 -9.99 -17.01
C LYS A 234 5.09 -8.54 -17.28
N VAL A 235 4.38 -7.62 -16.65
CA VAL A 235 4.60 -6.18 -16.79
C VAL A 235 6.01 -5.83 -16.33
N CYS A 236 6.75 -5.11 -17.16
CA CYS A 236 8.11 -4.64 -16.92
C CYS A 236 8.19 -3.14 -16.64
N HIS A 237 7.27 -2.36 -17.22
CA HIS A 237 7.19 -0.92 -17.03
C HIS A 237 5.80 -0.55 -16.53
N LEU A 238 5.72 -0.03 -15.32
CA LEU A 238 4.47 0.37 -14.70
C LEU A 238 4.40 1.91 -14.61
N PHE A 239 3.42 2.49 -15.29
CA PHE A 239 3.18 3.93 -15.30
C PHE A 239 2.00 4.30 -14.42
N VAL A 240 2.26 5.16 -13.42
CA VAL A 240 1.30 5.53 -12.38
C VAL A 240 1.25 7.05 -12.15
N SER A 241 0.15 7.53 -11.58
CA SER A 241 0.02 8.86 -10.98
C SER A 241 0.62 8.88 -9.56
N PRO A 242 0.82 10.07 -8.95
CA PRO A 242 1.25 10.17 -7.55
C PRO A 242 0.33 9.44 -6.57
N ASP A 243 -0.99 9.53 -6.77
CA ASP A 243 -1.98 8.88 -5.92
C ASP A 243 -1.90 7.35 -6.07
N GLU A 244 -1.82 6.86 -7.31
CA GLU A 244 -1.67 5.43 -7.61
C GLU A 244 -0.37 4.85 -7.05
N LEU A 245 0.72 5.62 -7.07
CA LEU A 245 1.97 5.19 -6.43
C LEU A 245 1.83 5.11 -4.90
N SER A 246 1.12 6.06 -4.29
CA SER A 246 0.85 6.06 -2.85
C SER A 246 -0.01 4.86 -2.44
N ASP A 247 -1.04 4.54 -3.22
CA ASP A 247 -1.89 3.37 -3.01
C ASP A 247 -1.10 2.07 -3.17
N LEU A 248 -0.25 1.98 -4.20
CA LEU A 248 0.66 0.84 -4.39
C LEU A 248 1.65 0.69 -3.22
N ALA A 249 2.18 1.80 -2.71
CA ALA A 249 3.07 1.77 -1.54
C ALA A 249 2.33 1.31 -0.29
N THR A 250 1.08 1.74 -0.11
CA THR A 250 0.21 1.31 0.98
C THR A 250 -0.07 -0.18 0.89
N TYR A 251 -0.41 -0.68 -0.30
CA TYR A 251 -0.54 -2.11 -0.59
C TYR A 251 0.73 -2.87 -0.18
N PHE A 252 1.91 -2.39 -0.57
CA PHE A 252 3.18 -3.03 -0.20
C PHE A 252 3.49 -3.08 1.29
N ARG A 253 3.00 -2.13 2.08
CA ARG A 253 3.17 -2.14 3.54
C ARG A 253 2.33 -3.20 4.22
N VAL A 254 1.17 -3.52 3.65
CA VAL A 254 0.23 -4.51 4.21
C VAL A 254 0.38 -5.89 3.57
N THR A 255 1.14 -6.01 2.47
CA THR A 255 1.45 -7.30 1.82
C THR A 255 2.71 -7.95 2.37
N THR A 256 2.76 -9.27 2.29
CA THR A 256 3.97 -10.02 2.68
C THR A 256 5.18 -9.65 1.81
N PRO A 257 6.42 -9.74 2.33
CA PRO A 257 7.62 -9.54 1.52
C PRO A 257 7.68 -10.42 0.26
N LEU A 258 7.09 -11.62 0.30
CA LEU A 258 7.02 -12.54 -0.84
C LEU A 258 6.04 -12.04 -1.92
N ALA A 259 4.83 -11.60 -1.55
CA ALA A 259 3.87 -11.03 -2.50
C ALA A 259 4.43 -9.78 -3.19
N LYS A 260 5.06 -8.89 -2.40
CA LYS A 260 5.83 -7.75 -2.92
C LYS A 260 6.94 -8.20 -3.86
N HIS A 261 7.71 -9.24 -3.51
CA HIS A 261 8.77 -9.76 -4.37
C HIS A 261 8.22 -10.35 -5.68
N ILE A 262 7.13 -11.11 -5.64
CA ILE A 262 6.49 -11.70 -6.83
C ILE A 262 5.97 -10.59 -7.76
N PHE A 263 5.27 -9.60 -7.24
CA PHE A 263 4.78 -8.47 -8.03
C PHE A 263 5.93 -7.68 -8.67
N LEU A 264 6.98 -7.39 -7.90
CA LEU A 264 8.13 -6.61 -8.39
C LEU A 264 9.10 -7.44 -9.23
N LYS A 265 8.96 -8.77 -9.29
CA LYS A 265 9.87 -9.68 -10.00
C LYS A 265 9.98 -9.38 -11.49
N SER A 266 8.85 -9.08 -12.14
CA SER A 266 8.84 -8.72 -13.56
C SER A 266 9.04 -7.22 -13.80
N ILE A 267 8.75 -6.38 -12.79
CA ILE A 267 8.74 -4.93 -12.90
C ILE A 267 10.17 -4.40 -12.76
N LYS A 268 10.73 -4.00 -13.90
CA LYS A 268 12.03 -3.32 -13.99
C LYS A 268 11.93 -1.89 -13.49
N ARG A 269 10.81 -1.22 -13.82
CA ARG A 269 10.65 0.22 -13.56
C ARG A 269 9.22 0.61 -13.25
N ILE A 270 9.08 1.49 -12.26
CA ILE A 270 7.85 2.20 -11.94
C ILE A 270 8.09 3.68 -12.22
N THR A 271 7.26 4.27 -13.06
CA THR A 271 7.37 5.68 -13.43
C THR A 271 6.11 6.39 -12.95
N CYS A 272 6.31 7.23 -11.95
CA CYS A 272 5.30 8.14 -11.43
C CYS A 272 5.42 9.47 -12.15
N SER A 273 4.35 9.92 -12.81
CA SER A 273 4.31 11.24 -13.40
C SER A 273 3.01 11.97 -13.12
N GLY A 274 3.07 13.29 -13.07
CA GLY A 274 1.92 14.15 -12.83
C GLY A 274 2.35 15.60 -12.69
N ASP A 275 1.42 16.47 -12.32
CA ASP A 275 1.66 17.91 -12.10
C ASP A 275 1.97 18.27 -10.63
N THR A 276 1.99 17.26 -9.74
CA THR A 276 2.19 17.41 -8.31
C THR A 276 3.24 16.41 -7.80
N LEU A 277 4.12 16.86 -6.88
CA LEU A 277 5.09 15.98 -6.21
C LEU A 277 4.62 15.65 -4.79
N PRO A 278 4.83 14.41 -4.31
CA PRO A 278 4.50 14.06 -2.93
C PRO A 278 5.41 14.79 -1.93
N LEU A 279 4.86 15.13 -0.75
CA LEU A 279 5.64 15.70 0.35
C LEU A 279 6.81 14.79 0.72
N ARG A 280 7.95 15.35 1.17
CA ARG A 280 9.18 14.58 1.47
C ARG A 280 8.97 13.39 2.41
N LEU A 281 8.15 13.54 3.46
CA LEU A 281 7.86 12.44 4.39
C LEU A 281 7.04 11.33 3.72
N THR A 282 6.05 11.72 2.91
CA THR A 282 5.27 10.79 2.07
C THR A 282 6.20 10.09 1.08
N TYR A 283 7.11 10.81 0.43
CA TYR A 283 8.11 10.25 -0.46
C TYR A 283 9.01 9.22 0.23
N GLN A 284 9.57 9.55 1.41
CA GLN A 284 10.41 8.61 2.16
C GLN A 284 9.64 7.35 2.56
N GLY A 285 8.38 7.52 2.98
CA GLY A 285 7.50 6.41 3.27
C GLY A 285 7.12 5.58 2.04
N ILE A 286 6.95 6.20 0.88
CA ILE A 286 6.72 5.50 -0.39
C ILE A 286 7.97 4.69 -0.72
N MET A 287 9.15 5.33 -0.77
CA MET A 287 10.43 4.67 -1.10
C MET A 287 10.78 3.51 -0.17
N SER A 288 10.53 3.62 1.14
CA SER A 288 10.76 2.51 2.07
C SER A 288 9.91 1.29 1.74
N SER A 289 8.71 1.51 1.18
CA SER A 289 7.81 0.45 0.73
C SER A 289 8.36 -0.29 -0.51
N PHE A 290 9.33 0.28 -1.24
CA PHE A 290 10.05 -0.36 -2.34
C PHE A 290 11.48 -0.78 -1.96
N ALA A 291 11.89 -0.68 -0.69
CA ALA A 291 13.22 -1.10 -0.27
C ALA A 291 13.43 -2.61 -0.47
N GLY A 292 14.66 -3.00 -0.84
CA GLY A 292 15.07 -4.41 -0.95
C GLY A 292 14.70 -5.11 -2.26
N VAL A 293 14.34 -4.37 -3.31
CA VAL A 293 14.04 -4.91 -4.64
C VAL A 293 14.76 -4.12 -5.73
N ASP A 294 15.09 -4.77 -6.85
CA ASP A 294 15.86 -4.18 -7.97
C ASP A 294 15.00 -3.31 -8.92
N THR A 295 13.82 -2.87 -8.47
CA THR A 295 12.90 -2.04 -9.27
C THR A 295 13.29 -0.57 -9.19
N GLU A 296 13.49 0.08 -10.33
CA GLU A 296 13.75 1.52 -10.40
C GLU A 296 12.44 2.31 -10.26
N VAL A 297 12.36 3.23 -9.29
CA VAL A 297 11.22 4.15 -9.15
C VAL A 297 11.60 5.55 -9.58
N ILE A 298 10.94 6.09 -10.60
CA ILE A 298 11.23 7.40 -11.18
C ILE A 298 10.05 8.34 -10.93
N PHE A 299 10.33 9.55 -10.46
CA PHE A 299 9.34 10.62 -10.37
C PHE A 299 9.57 11.66 -11.45
N MET A 300 8.53 12.02 -12.17
CA MET A 300 8.55 13.06 -13.19
C MET A 300 7.46 14.09 -12.91
N LEU A 301 7.88 15.33 -12.70
CA LEU A 301 6.95 16.45 -12.70
C LEU A 301 6.73 16.90 -14.14
N THR A 302 5.47 16.95 -14.56
CA THR A 302 5.06 17.09 -15.96
C THR A 302 3.93 18.09 -16.12
N SER A 303 3.88 18.76 -17.27
CA SER A 303 2.81 19.70 -17.61
C SER A 303 1.63 18.99 -18.25
N GLN A 304 0.44 19.17 -17.65
CA GLN A 304 -0.84 18.72 -18.21
C GLN A 304 -1.33 19.59 -19.40
N GLU A 305 -0.54 20.58 -19.81
CA GLU A 305 -0.82 21.43 -20.97
C GLU A 305 0.20 21.28 -22.11
N THR A 306 1.42 20.79 -21.83
CA THR A 306 2.54 20.82 -22.82
C THR A 306 3.35 19.52 -22.90
N THR A 307 3.07 18.48 -22.09
CA THR A 307 3.87 17.22 -22.00
C THR A 307 5.33 17.39 -21.55
N GLU A 308 5.78 18.64 -21.34
CA GLU A 308 7.14 18.96 -20.88
C GLU A 308 7.41 18.37 -19.49
N ILE A 309 8.67 17.98 -19.27
CA ILE A 309 9.17 17.52 -17.97
C ILE A 309 9.83 18.70 -17.27
N ALA A 310 9.34 19.04 -16.09
CA ALA A 310 9.88 20.12 -15.26
C ALA A 310 11.01 19.64 -14.34
N CYS A 311 10.92 18.40 -13.83
CA CYS A 311 11.91 17.84 -12.91
C CYS A 311 11.86 16.31 -12.93
N VAL A 312 13.01 15.65 -12.71
CA VAL A 312 13.11 14.21 -12.49
C VAL A 312 13.85 13.92 -11.18
N GLY A 313 13.25 13.08 -10.34
CA GLY A 313 13.85 12.57 -9.09
C GLY A 313 14.26 11.10 -9.22
N LEU A 314 15.51 10.77 -8.84
CA LEU A 314 16.06 9.41 -8.86
C LEU A 314 16.30 8.85 -7.44
N PRO A 315 16.14 7.52 -7.22
CA PRO A 315 16.15 6.91 -5.89
C PRO A 315 17.45 7.07 -5.08
N GLU A 316 18.62 6.96 -5.71
CA GLU A 316 19.88 6.74 -4.98
C GLU A 316 20.66 8.00 -4.58
N SER A 317 20.31 9.19 -5.08
CA SER A 317 21.18 10.36 -4.92
C SER A 317 20.56 11.62 -4.34
N GLN A 318 19.24 11.64 -4.07
CA GLN A 318 18.51 12.88 -3.70
C GLN A 318 18.81 14.07 -4.65
N LYS A 319 19.31 13.82 -5.86
CA LYS A 319 19.51 14.85 -6.88
C LYS A 319 18.23 14.97 -7.68
N CYS A 320 17.51 16.06 -7.47
CA CYS A 320 16.61 16.58 -8.49
C CYS A 320 17.49 17.09 -9.63
N ILE A 321 17.36 16.50 -10.81
CA ILE A 321 18.00 17.03 -12.01
C ILE A 321 16.98 17.99 -12.63
N ALA A 322 17.20 19.29 -12.42
CA ALA A 322 16.54 20.29 -13.25
C ALA A 322 17.00 20.05 -14.69
N ILE A 323 16.04 19.92 -15.62
CA ILE A 323 16.40 19.88 -17.03
C ILE A 323 16.83 21.30 -17.40
N ASP A 324 18.01 21.45 -18.01
CA ASP A 324 18.77 22.69 -18.26
C ASP A 324 17.97 23.87 -18.87
N THR A 325 16.74 23.64 -19.33
CA THR A 325 15.87 24.60 -19.98
C THR A 325 14.89 25.30 -19.06
N CYS A 326 14.76 24.95 -17.77
CA CYS A 326 13.75 25.52 -16.86
C CYS A 326 14.30 26.62 -15.93
N ARG A 327 13.62 27.77 -15.85
CA ARG A 327 13.87 28.91 -14.94
C ARG A 327 12.65 29.16 -14.06
N ALA A 328 12.83 29.35 -12.76
CA ALA A 328 11.73 29.68 -11.86
C ALA A 328 11.50 31.20 -11.77
N VAL A 329 10.25 31.65 -11.88
CA VAL A 329 9.84 33.06 -11.69
C VAL A 329 8.58 33.12 -10.82
N VAL A 330 8.55 34.04 -9.86
CA VAL A 330 7.38 34.25 -9.00
C VAL A 330 6.62 35.48 -9.47
N GLU A 331 5.35 35.31 -9.85
CA GLU A 331 4.49 36.38 -10.30
C GLU A 331 3.14 36.29 -9.55
N ARG A 332 2.72 37.37 -8.89
CA ARG A 332 1.47 37.42 -8.09
C ARG A 332 1.31 36.35 -7.00
N GLY A 333 2.42 35.81 -6.50
CA GLY A 333 2.41 34.81 -5.42
C GLY A 333 2.35 33.36 -5.90
N GLU A 334 2.43 33.11 -7.20
CA GLU A 334 2.50 31.77 -7.79
C GLU A 334 3.91 31.52 -8.35
N LEU A 335 4.46 30.32 -8.13
CA LEU A 335 5.71 29.87 -8.75
C LEU A 335 5.43 29.41 -10.18
N GLN A 336 6.03 30.06 -11.17
CA GLN A 336 6.02 29.64 -12.56
C GLN A 336 7.38 29.02 -12.91
N LEU A 337 7.37 27.83 -13.51
CA LEU A 337 8.56 27.24 -14.14
C LEU A 337 8.53 27.58 -15.64
N LEU A 338 9.49 28.36 -16.09
CA LEU A 338 9.60 28.85 -17.47
C LEU A 338 10.62 28.01 -18.22
N SER A 339 10.19 27.29 -19.26
CA SER A 339 11.09 26.68 -20.23
C SER A 339 11.68 27.78 -21.12
N ASP A 340 12.93 27.66 -21.57
CA ASP A 340 13.57 28.59 -22.53
C ASP A 340 12.80 28.70 -23.87
N THR A 341 11.76 27.86 -24.08
CA THR A 341 10.90 27.87 -25.26
C THR A 341 9.46 28.35 -25.00
N ARG A 342 8.87 28.21 -23.80
CA ARG A 342 7.51 28.68 -23.42
C ARG A 342 7.29 28.84 -21.90
N THR A 343 6.30 29.66 -21.52
CA THR A 343 5.77 29.83 -20.15
C THR A 343 4.95 28.60 -19.72
N MET A 344 5.41 27.79 -18.76
CA MET A 344 4.53 26.81 -18.11
C MET A 344 3.82 27.44 -16.91
N LYS A 345 2.52 27.20 -16.76
CA LYS A 345 1.76 27.49 -15.54
C LYS A 345 1.62 26.21 -14.73
N THR A 346 2.46 26.06 -13.72
CA THR A 346 2.35 24.97 -12.74
C THR A 346 1.78 25.54 -11.46
N GLY A 347 0.62 25.05 -10.99
CA GLY A 347 0.18 25.33 -9.64
C GLY A 347 1.06 24.54 -8.67
N LEU A 348 1.76 25.21 -7.75
CA LEU A 348 2.36 24.52 -6.62
C LEU A 348 1.25 24.08 -5.65
N GLY A 349 0.76 22.86 -5.82
CA GLY A 349 0.30 22.07 -4.69
C GLY A 349 1.52 21.63 -3.88
N GLY A 350 1.95 22.46 -2.92
CA GLY A 350 2.98 22.08 -1.95
C GLY A 350 4.41 21.98 -2.50
N ASN A 351 5.17 23.06 -2.32
CA ASN A 351 6.63 23.13 -2.17
C ASN A 351 7.50 22.04 -2.84
N GLY A 352 7.74 22.22 -4.14
CA GLY A 352 8.93 21.68 -4.81
C GLY A 352 10.17 22.49 -4.45
N SER A 353 11.18 21.80 -3.91
CA SER A 353 12.52 22.34 -3.68
C SER A 353 13.33 22.36 -4.97
N GLY A 354 13.72 23.55 -5.43
CA GLY A 354 14.81 23.75 -6.38
C GLY A 354 15.96 24.49 -5.69
N GLU A 355 17.00 23.71 -5.37
CA GLU A 355 18.33 24.11 -4.87
C GLU A 355 18.42 24.62 -3.41
N SER A 356 18.96 23.74 -2.56
CA SER A 356 19.37 23.97 -1.16
C SER A 356 18.24 24.32 -0.18
N VAL A 357 17.35 23.36 0.11
CA VAL A 357 16.38 23.50 1.21
C VAL A 357 17.01 23.02 2.53
N PHE A 358 17.15 23.93 3.49
CA PHE A 358 17.59 23.63 4.85
C PHE A 358 16.52 24.03 5.87
N TYR A 359 16.33 23.19 6.88
CA TYR A 359 15.35 23.35 7.96
C TYR A 359 16.02 23.85 9.25
N SER A 360 15.36 24.75 9.97
CA SER A 360 15.69 25.16 11.35
C SER A 360 14.39 25.37 12.12
N ASP A 361 14.10 24.49 13.09
CA ASP A 361 12.81 24.38 13.78
C ASP A 361 12.59 25.39 14.93
N ALA A 362 13.34 26.48 14.97
CA ALA A 362 13.20 27.42 16.07
C ALA A 362 13.26 28.88 15.58
N VAL A 363 12.13 29.57 15.80
CA VAL A 363 12.02 30.99 16.16
C VAL A 363 11.74 32.07 15.10
N ALA A 364 11.16 31.76 13.94
CA ALA A 364 11.09 32.75 12.85
C ALA A 364 9.75 33.44 12.54
N ASN A 365 8.67 33.15 13.27
CA ASN A 365 7.35 33.65 12.87
C ASN A 365 7.02 35.09 13.28
N TRP A 366 7.91 35.82 13.99
CA TRP A 366 7.53 37.11 14.60
C TRP A 366 8.48 38.30 14.34
N THR A 367 9.58 38.11 13.59
CA THR A 367 10.46 39.21 13.12
C THR A 367 10.21 39.50 11.63
N PRO A 368 10.04 40.76 11.17
CA PRO A 368 9.80 41.06 9.76
C PRO A 368 10.83 40.38 8.85
N LEU A 369 10.36 39.71 7.79
CA LEU A 369 11.19 38.90 6.89
C LEU A 369 12.42 39.67 6.39
N GLN A 370 12.22 40.95 6.04
CA GLN A 370 13.26 41.86 5.61
C GLN A 370 14.39 41.99 6.64
N LYS A 371 14.06 42.12 7.92
CA LYS A 371 15.03 42.26 9.00
C LYS A 371 15.82 40.95 9.24
N ILE A 372 15.17 39.80 9.05
CA ILE A 372 15.84 38.48 9.12
C ILE A 372 16.79 38.32 7.94
N GLN A 373 16.33 38.69 6.74
CA GLN A 373 17.12 38.66 5.51
C GLN A 373 18.33 39.60 5.61
N ASP A 374 18.16 40.80 6.16
CA ASP A 374 19.25 41.76 6.39
C ASP A 374 20.27 41.23 7.42
N ILE A 375 19.81 40.61 8.52
CA ILE A 375 20.70 39.98 9.52
C ILE A 375 21.48 38.81 8.91
N VAL A 376 20.84 37.97 8.10
CA VAL A 376 21.48 36.83 7.43
C VAL A 376 22.45 37.31 6.34
N ALA A 377 22.08 38.33 5.58
CA ALA A 377 22.94 38.98 4.59
C ALA A 377 24.18 39.62 5.24
N ASP A 378 24.03 40.31 6.37
CA ASP A 378 25.15 40.90 7.13
C ASP A 378 26.08 39.84 7.73
N ILE A 379 25.52 38.74 8.24
CA ILE A 379 26.32 37.63 8.81
C ILE A 379 27.10 36.87 7.72
N LEU A 380 26.52 36.73 6.52
CA LEU A 380 27.13 36.02 5.38
C LEU A 380 27.97 36.93 4.48
N GLY A 381 27.87 38.25 4.62
CA GLY A 381 28.58 39.24 3.80
C GLY A 381 28.07 39.40 2.37
N HIS A 382 26.83 38.98 2.07
CA HIS A 382 26.28 38.94 0.69
C HIS A 382 24.80 39.32 0.64
N ASN A 383 24.41 40.09 -0.39
CA ASN A 383 23.06 40.66 -0.53
C ASN A 383 22.07 39.78 -1.33
N GLU A 384 22.49 38.64 -1.88
CA GLU A 384 21.65 37.75 -2.70
C GLU A 384 21.16 36.54 -1.89
N VAL A 385 20.35 36.81 -0.86
CA VAL A 385 19.71 35.79 -0.02
C VAL A 385 18.20 35.98 -0.10
N ALA A 386 17.45 34.93 -0.41
CA ALA A 386 15.97 34.96 -0.38
C ALA A 386 15.47 34.05 0.75
N VAL A 387 14.75 34.64 1.70
CA VAL A 387 14.21 33.92 2.86
C VAL A 387 12.70 33.85 2.73
N PHE A 388 12.10 32.71 3.08
CA PHE A 388 10.67 32.45 3.10
C PHE A 388 10.28 31.89 4.47
N ARG A 389 9.04 32.16 4.92
CA ARG A 389 8.46 31.49 6.10
C ARG A 389 7.64 30.30 5.64
N ASP A 390 7.91 29.14 6.24
CA ASP A 390 7.06 27.97 6.15
C ASP A 390 5.86 28.16 7.08
N THR A 391 4.70 28.45 6.49
CA THR A 391 3.46 28.72 7.21
C THR A 391 2.81 27.47 7.82
N PHE A 392 3.26 26.25 7.47
CA PHE A 392 2.71 25.01 8.02
C PHE A 392 3.55 24.44 9.18
N ARG A 393 4.85 24.75 9.27
CA ARG A 393 5.74 24.20 10.32
C ARG A 393 6.50 25.21 11.16
N GLY A 394 6.37 26.52 10.89
CA GLY A 394 7.01 27.57 11.70
C GLY A 394 8.52 27.75 11.50
N GLY A 395 9.09 27.16 10.44
CA GLY A 395 10.50 27.31 10.06
C GLY A 395 10.74 28.35 8.96
N LEU A 396 12.01 28.65 8.67
CA LEU A 396 12.44 29.47 7.52
C LEU A 396 13.02 28.59 6.41
N ILE A 397 12.74 28.94 5.17
CA ILE A 397 13.38 28.38 3.98
C ILE A 397 14.27 29.47 3.40
N CYS A 398 15.56 29.16 3.19
CA CYS A 398 16.55 30.15 2.77
C CYS A 398 17.25 29.69 1.50
N PHE A 399 17.21 30.50 0.44
CA PHE A 399 17.90 30.26 -0.82
C PHE A 399 19.07 31.23 -0.94
N TYR A 400 20.26 30.72 -1.23
CA TYR A 400 21.44 31.53 -1.48
C TYR A 400 22.39 30.82 -2.45
N ARG A 401 23.21 31.60 -3.15
CA ARG A 401 24.22 31.09 -4.09
C ARG A 401 25.45 30.62 -3.33
N GLN A 402 25.80 29.33 -3.45
CA GLN A 402 26.78 28.69 -2.57
C GLN A 402 28.24 28.98 -2.95
N HIS A 403 29.05 29.42 -1.98
CA HIS A 403 30.47 29.05 -1.81
C HIS A 403 30.69 28.62 -0.34
N GLU A 404 31.67 27.75 -0.11
CA GLU A 404 31.77 26.72 0.96
C GLU A 404 31.62 27.09 2.48
N VAL A 405 30.90 26.21 3.21
CA VAL A 405 31.00 25.72 4.65
C VAL A 405 30.95 26.70 5.86
N TYR A 406 29.79 26.89 6.56
CA TYR A 406 29.72 27.54 7.92
C TYR A 406 28.48 27.24 8.83
N TRP A 407 27.91 26.02 8.89
CA TRP A 407 26.63 25.78 9.63
C TRP A 407 26.68 25.78 11.19
N PRO A 408 27.65 25.14 11.88
CA PRO A 408 27.59 24.99 13.35
C PRO A 408 27.70 26.30 14.15
N ILE A 409 28.19 27.37 13.52
CA ILE A 409 28.39 28.68 14.13
C ILE A 409 27.11 29.53 14.08
N LEU A 410 26.24 29.29 13.09
CA LEU A 410 25.05 30.10 12.81
C LEU A 410 23.87 29.72 13.72
N PHE A 411 23.62 28.42 13.92
CA PHE A 411 22.54 27.90 14.76
C PHE A 411 22.66 28.37 16.23
N ASN A 412 23.87 28.32 16.78
CA ASN A 412 24.14 28.74 18.17
C ASN A 412 23.98 30.25 18.41
N LYS A 413 24.05 31.07 17.36
CA LYS A 413 23.82 32.52 17.45
C LYS A 413 22.33 32.87 17.37
N LEU A 414 21.57 32.22 16.49
CA LEU A 414 20.13 32.47 16.30
C LEU A 414 19.29 32.08 17.52
N TYR A 415 19.61 30.95 18.16
CA TYR A 415 18.90 30.47 19.34
C TYR A 415 19.02 31.42 20.55
N LYS A 416 20.16 32.11 20.70
CA LYS A 416 20.40 33.05 21.80
C LYS A 416 19.64 34.37 21.67
N GLU A 417 19.29 34.76 20.45
CA GLU A 417 18.68 36.08 20.18
C GLU A 417 17.14 36.06 20.28
N LEU A 418 16.47 34.90 20.10
CA LEU A 418 15.01 34.88 19.84
C LEU A 418 14.12 34.42 21.03
N LYS A 419 14.68 33.96 22.14
CA LYS A 419 14.05 33.77 23.48
C LYS A 419 12.55 33.32 23.51
N PRO A 420 12.25 32.03 23.22
CA PRO A 420 10.89 31.54 22.97
C PRO A 420 9.98 31.39 24.22
N GLU A 421 10.56 31.30 25.42
CA GLU A 421 9.83 30.98 26.66
C GLU A 421 8.93 32.12 27.17
N GLU A 422 8.98 33.29 26.52
CA GLU A 422 8.37 34.52 27.05
C GLU A 422 7.07 34.97 26.32
N ASN A 423 6.52 34.23 25.31
CA ASN A 423 5.35 34.70 24.52
C ASN A 423 4.33 33.60 24.03
N PRO A 424 3.29 33.28 24.81
CA PRO A 424 2.34 32.18 24.50
C PRO A 424 1.11 32.51 23.61
N LYS A 425 0.88 33.76 23.19
CA LYS A 425 -0.30 34.15 22.34
C LYS A 425 -0.19 33.74 20.86
N LEU A 426 0.91 33.12 20.45
CA LEU A 426 1.27 32.88 19.05
C LEU A 426 0.64 31.60 18.49
N PHE A 427 -0.14 30.88 19.31
CA PHE A 427 -0.67 29.56 19.00
C PHE A 427 -2.10 29.33 19.58
N PRO A 428 -3.19 29.70 18.89
CA PRO A 428 -4.49 29.09 19.20
C PRO A 428 -5.28 28.65 17.95
N ILE A 429 -5.91 27.47 18.04
CA ILE A 429 -6.92 26.93 17.11
C ILE A 429 -8.27 26.90 17.85
N VAL A 430 -9.36 27.34 17.20
CA VAL A 430 -10.79 26.89 17.21
C VAL A 430 -11.51 27.84 16.22
N GLY A 431 -12.51 27.54 15.39
CA GLY A 431 -13.41 26.41 15.06
C GLY A 431 -14.32 26.91 13.92
N GLU A 432 -15.43 26.34 13.48
CA GLU A 432 -16.20 25.12 13.73
C GLU A 432 -16.89 24.83 12.39
N ARG A 433 -17.13 23.56 12.06
CA ARG A 433 -18.37 23.24 11.36
C ARG A 433 -19.10 22.15 12.15
N PRO A 434 -20.35 21.85 11.82
CA PRO A 434 -21.04 20.62 12.29
C PRO A 434 -21.36 19.52 11.22
N TRP A 435 -20.61 19.16 10.17
CA TRP A 435 -19.44 19.76 9.53
C TRP A 435 -19.33 19.33 8.04
N THR A 436 -18.39 19.93 7.31
CA THR A 436 -18.01 19.72 5.89
C THR A 436 -17.50 18.30 5.57
N PRO A 437 -17.33 17.90 4.29
CA PRO A 437 -16.68 16.63 3.88
C PRO A 437 -15.35 16.33 4.59
N SER A 438 -14.68 17.38 5.05
CA SER A 438 -13.54 17.35 5.97
C SER A 438 -13.78 16.49 7.21
N GLN A 439 -14.98 16.46 7.75
CA GLN A 439 -15.31 15.82 9.01
C GLN A 439 -15.75 14.38 8.85
N TYR A 440 -16.31 13.99 7.70
CA TYR A 440 -16.37 12.58 7.37
C TYR A 440 -14.95 12.00 7.26
N ILE A 441 -14.01 12.79 6.73
CA ILE A 441 -12.60 12.42 6.63
C ILE A 441 -11.91 12.52 8.01
N GLU A 442 -12.30 13.47 8.87
CA GLU A 442 -11.73 13.65 10.22
C GLU A 442 -12.29 12.61 11.20
N ASP A 443 -13.60 12.38 11.27
CA ASP A 443 -14.21 11.32 12.09
C ASP A 443 -13.70 9.93 11.65
N TYR A 444 -13.44 9.74 10.35
CA TYR A 444 -12.84 8.50 9.82
C TYR A 444 -11.35 8.43 10.15
N ARG A 445 -10.62 9.55 10.07
CA ARG A 445 -9.21 9.66 10.51
C ARG A 445 -9.09 9.46 12.02
N GLU A 446 -10.00 9.99 12.82
CA GLU A 446 -10.08 9.88 14.27
C GLU A 446 -10.47 8.45 14.66
N SER A 447 -11.42 7.83 13.98
CA SER A 447 -11.68 6.38 14.13
C SER A 447 -10.44 5.56 13.84
N VAL A 448 -9.72 5.87 12.75
CA VAL A 448 -8.48 5.20 12.35
C VAL A 448 -7.32 5.49 13.31
N GLN A 449 -7.23 6.70 13.87
CA GLN A 449 -6.23 7.10 14.86
C GLN A 449 -6.52 6.47 16.22
N LYS A 450 -7.78 6.48 16.66
CA LYS A 450 -8.26 5.86 17.88
C LYS A 450 -8.11 4.34 17.82
N LEU A 451 -8.39 3.71 16.68
CA LEU A 451 -8.05 2.30 16.43
C LEU A 451 -6.54 2.04 16.36
N GLY A 452 -5.74 3.02 15.95
CA GLY A 452 -4.28 2.97 15.97
C GLY A 452 -3.66 3.17 17.36
N GLU A 453 -4.40 3.78 18.29
CA GLU A 453 -4.11 3.88 19.72
C GLU A 453 -4.70 2.69 20.50
N MET A 454 -5.66 1.95 19.90
CA MET A 454 -6.23 0.72 20.44
C MET A 454 -5.29 -0.47 20.24
N PRO A 455 -5.32 -1.47 21.13
CA PRO A 455 -4.50 -2.67 21.01
C PRO A 455 -5.17 -3.73 20.11
N VAL A 456 -5.76 -3.29 18.99
CA VAL A 456 -6.48 -4.13 18.03
C VAL A 456 -5.71 -4.09 16.73
N THR A 457 -4.82 -5.05 16.49
CA THR A 457 -3.97 -5.04 15.27
C THR A 457 -4.71 -5.34 13.97
N ALA A 458 -6.00 -5.65 14.02
CA ALA A 458 -6.76 -6.04 12.84
C ALA A 458 -7.46 -4.83 12.19
N CYS A 459 -7.00 -4.45 11.00
CA CYS A 459 -7.67 -3.61 9.99
C CYS A 459 -8.43 -2.36 10.49
N SER A 460 -7.72 -1.24 10.59
CA SER A 460 -8.24 0.11 10.90
C SER A 460 -9.43 0.55 10.04
N PHE A 461 -9.58 0.05 8.80
CA PHE A 461 -10.69 0.40 7.91
C PHE A 461 -12.00 -0.32 8.26
N GLU A 462 -11.94 -1.62 8.60
CA GLU A 462 -13.13 -2.42 8.92
C GLU A 462 -13.56 -2.20 10.38
N GLY A 463 -12.60 -2.07 11.31
CA GLY A 463 -12.88 -1.64 12.68
C GLY A 463 -13.51 -0.26 12.75
N ALA A 464 -13.11 0.66 11.86
CA ALA A 464 -13.71 1.99 11.79
C ALA A 464 -15.19 1.89 11.38
N LYS A 465 -15.53 1.08 10.36
CA LYS A 465 -16.93 0.87 9.95
C LYS A 465 -17.80 0.33 11.10
N MET A 466 -17.24 -0.55 11.92
CA MET A 466 -17.92 -1.13 13.07
C MET A 466 -18.13 -0.11 14.19
N LEU A 467 -17.13 0.72 14.51
CA LEU A 467 -17.28 1.85 15.43
C LEU A 467 -18.32 2.85 14.92
N PHE A 468 -18.34 3.15 13.61
CA PHE A 468 -19.36 3.98 12.99
C PHE A 468 -20.76 3.39 13.15
N ALA A 469 -20.92 2.09 12.90
CA ALA A 469 -22.20 1.40 13.04
C ALA A 469 -22.69 1.39 14.50
N MET A 470 -21.79 1.23 15.47
CA MET A 470 -22.12 1.35 16.89
C MET A 470 -22.53 2.80 17.25
N ALA A 471 -21.71 3.81 16.91
CA ALA A 471 -21.98 5.22 17.23
C ALA A 471 -23.30 5.69 16.60
N ALA A 472 -23.57 5.29 15.35
CA ALA A 472 -24.76 5.71 14.62
C ALA A 472 -26.08 5.22 15.24
N ARG A 473 -26.03 4.17 16.07
CA ARG A 473 -27.22 3.56 16.70
C ARG A 473 -27.38 3.95 18.17
N LEU A 474 -26.35 4.51 18.80
CA LEU A 474 -26.40 5.02 20.17
C LEU A 474 -26.88 6.48 20.19
N VAL A 475 -27.69 6.82 21.19
CA VAL A 475 -28.20 8.18 21.35
C VAL A 475 -27.20 8.95 22.21
N ASP A 476 -26.76 10.11 21.74
CA ASP A 476 -25.82 11.00 22.44
C ASP A 476 -24.42 10.42 22.72
N VAL A 477 -23.96 9.48 21.89
CA VAL A 477 -22.60 8.90 21.95
C VAL A 477 -21.89 9.18 20.62
N SER A 478 -20.83 9.97 20.68
CA SER A 478 -19.94 10.22 19.52
C SER A 478 -18.79 9.21 19.48
N ILE A 479 -18.06 9.18 18.37
CA ILE A 479 -16.90 8.29 18.22
C ILE A 479 -15.82 8.61 19.26
N ASP A 480 -15.69 9.87 19.68
CA ASP A 480 -14.77 10.30 20.73
C ASP A 480 -15.15 9.78 22.12
N ASP A 481 -16.44 9.54 22.35
CA ASP A 481 -16.95 9.07 23.65
C ASP A 481 -16.71 7.57 23.86
N PHE A 482 -16.42 6.81 22.81
CA PHE A 482 -16.12 5.39 22.92
C PHE A 482 -14.80 5.15 23.66
N GLU A 483 -14.91 4.51 24.81
CA GLU A 483 -13.81 3.97 25.57
C GLU A 483 -13.84 2.48 25.34
N VAL A 484 -12.66 1.96 25.03
CA VAL A 484 -12.55 0.68 24.33
C VAL A 484 -12.76 -0.48 25.29
N ASP A 485 -12.55 -0.22 26.58
CA ASP A 485 -12.80 -1.16 27.69
C ASP A 485 -14.23 -1.06 28.23
N LYS A 486 -15.06 -0.15 27.70
CA LYS A 486 -16.47 -0.06 28.07
C LYS A 486 -17.34 -0.87 27.12
N SER A 487 -18.35 -1.50 27.69
CA SER A 487 -19.40 -2.21 26.95
C SER A 487 -20.40 -1.24 26.34
N LEU A 488 -21.09 -1.67 25.27
CA LEU A 488 -22.20 -0.90 24.70
C LEU A 488 -23.32 -0.64 25.72
N SER A 489 -23.46 -1.50 26.73
CA SER A 489 -24.44 -1.34 27.80
C SER A 489 -24.11 -0.17 28.74
N GLU A 490 -22.84 0.13 28.96
CA GLU A 490 -22.38 1.29 29.73
C GLU A 490 -22.62 2.61 28.99
N TYR A 491 -22.78 2.55 27.67
CA TYR A 491 -23.29 3.63 26.83
C TYR A 491 -24.82 3.70 26.77
N GLY A 492 -25.52 2.90 27.58
CA GLY A 492 -26.98 2.89 27.65
C GLY A 492 -27.67 2.23 26.45
N ALA A 493 -26.97 1.38 25.68
CA ALA A 493 -27.55 0.66 24.55
C ALA A 493 -28.74 -0.20 24.97
N THR A 494 -29.90 0.05 24.36
CA THR A 494 -31.11 -0.74 24.55
C THR A 494 -31.04 -2.07 23.80
N VAL A 495 -31.90 -3.03 24.17
CA VAL A 495 -31.98 -4.34 23.50
C VAL A 495 -32.20 -4.18 21.99
N ASP A 496 -33.08 -3.25 21.61
CA ASP A 496 -33.42 -2.99 20.21
C ASP A 496 -32.24 -2.35 19.46
N GLN A 497 -31.46 -1.47 20.12
CA GLN A 497 -30.25 -0.90 19.51
C GLN A 497 -29.16 -1.96 19.31
N LEU A 498 -28.95 -2.85 20.27
CA LEU A 498 -27.99 -3.95 20.12
C LEU A 498 -28.39 -4.89 18.98
N ALA A 499 -29.69 -5.19 18.83
CA ALA A 499 -30.19 -5.98 17.70
C ALA A 499 -29.96 -5.27 16.35
N LEU A 500 -30.20 -3.96 16.27
CA LEU A 500 -29.95 -3.18 15.05
C LEU A 500 -28.47 -3.07 14.70
N ILE A 501 -27.59 -2.91 15.69
CA ILE A 501 -26.13 -2.92 15.47
C ILE A 501 -25.68 -4.31 15.00
N SER A 502 -26.25 -5.38 15.57
CA SER A 502 -26.01 -6.76 15.15
C SER A 502 -26.43 -7.00 13.69
N GLU A 503 -27.62 -6.52 13.29
CA GLU A 503 -28.09 -6.55 11.89
C GLU A 503 -27.20 -5.73 10.96
N ASP A 504 -26.75 -4.54 11.38
CA ASP A 504 -25.81 -3.72 10.60
C ASP A 504 -24.48 -4.45 10.40
N PHE A 505 -24.00 -5.16 11.42
CA PHE A 505 -22.79 -5.98 11.34
C PHE A 505 -22.96 -7.14 10.35
N GLU A 506 -24.07 -7.87 10.41
CA GLU A 506 -24.38 -8.94 9.46
C GLU A 506 -24.50 -8.42 8.02
N MET A 507 -25.12 -7.25 7.81
CA MET A 507 -25.19 -6.59 6.50
C MET A 507 -23.82 -6.16 5.97
N MET A 508 -22.89 -5.83 6.86
CA MET A 508 -21.49 -5.52 6.54
C MET A 508 -20.63 -6.79 6.35
N GLY A 509 -21.21 -7.99 6.50
CA GLY A 509 -20.51 -9.28 6.35
C GLY A 509 -19.77 -9.74 7.60
N PHE A 510 -20.10 -9.18 8.76
CA PHE A 510 -19.50 -9.48 10.06
C PHE A 510 -20.38 -10.40 10.92
N VAL A 511 -19.76 -11.04 11.93
CA VAL A 511 -20.49 -11.84 12.92
C VAL A 511 -21.13 -10.90 13.94
N GLY A 512 -22.44 -10.68 13.82
CA GLY A 512 -23.18 -9.74 14.69
C GLY A 512 -23.44 -10.24 16.11
N MET A 513 -23.23 -11.52 16.42
CA MET A 513 -23.61 -12.13 17.70
C MET A 513 -22.89 -11.50 18.91
N PHE A 514 -21.63 -11.09 18.75
CA PHE A 514 -20.82 -10.51 19.82
C PHE A 514 -21.35 -9.15 20.30
N VAL A 515 -22.05 -8.42 19.43
CA VAL A 515 -22.73 -7.15 19.78
C VAL A 515 -23.84 -7.35 20.80
N LEU A 516 -24.45 -8.54 20.82
CA LEU A 516 -25.57 -8.85 21.71
C LEU A 516 -25.12 -9.15 23.15
N ASP A 517 -23.83 -9.45 23.35
CA ASP A 517 -23.25 -9.64 24.67
C ASP A 517 -23.01 -8.28 25.33
N ARG A 518 -23.73 -8.05 26.43
CA ARG A 518 -23.71 -6.77 27.16
C ARG A 518 -22.47 -6.62 28.05
N THR A 519 -21.71 -7.68 28.23
CA THR A 519 -20.53 -7.71 29.09
C THR A 519 -19.25 -7.47 28.31
N LEU A 520 -19.26 -7.69 26.99
CA LEU A 520 -18.12 -7.43 26.13
C LEU A 520 -17.90 -5.93 25.94
N CYS A 521 -16.64 -5.52 26.09
CA CYS A 521 -16.23 -4.17 25.76
C CYS A 521 -16.14 -3.98 24.24
N ILE A 522 -16.18 -2.73 23.79
CA ILE A 522 -16.12 -2.39 22.36
C ILE A 522 -14.87 -2.96 21.70
N CYS A 523 -13.73 -2.97 22.40
CA CYS A 523 -12.48 -3.55 21.92
C CYS A 523 -12.63 -5.05 21.64
N ASP A 524 -13.27 -5.78 22.55
CA ASP A 524 -13.47 -7.23 22.42
C ASP A 524 -14.51 -7.56 21.35
N ILE A 525 -15.58 -6.77 21.23
CA ILE A 525 -16.54 -6.90 20.13
C ILE A 525 -15.81 -6.73 18.79
N ILE A 526 -14.98 -5.70 18.65
CA ILE A 526 -14.25 -5.42 17.40
C ILE A 526 -13.24 -6.54 17.10
N ARG A 527 -12.44 -6.96 18.07
CA ARG A 527 -11.47 -8.06 17.93
C ARG A 527 -12.12 -9.38 17.56
N GLN A 528 -13.21 -9.75 18.23
CA GLN A 528 -13.90 -11.02 17.99
C GLN A 528 -14.61 -11.04 16.64
N THR A 529 -14.96 -9.87 16.11
CA THR A 529 -15.69 -9.72 14.86
C THR A 529 -14.77 -9.50 13.64
N LEU A 530 -13.57 -8.93 13.83
CA LEU A 530 -12.59 -8.71 12.76
C LEU A 530 -11.69 -9.93 12.53
N PRO A 531 -11.58 -10.44 11.29
CA PRO A 531 -10.64 -11.52 11.00
C PRO A 531 -9.19 -10.99 10.88
N ILE A 532 -8.28 -11.44 11.74
CA ILE A 532 -6.83 -11.22 11.54
C ILE A 532 -6.39 -12.10 10.36
N ARG A 533 -6.14 -11.48 9.20
CA ARG A 533 -5.72 -12.19 7.97
C ARG A 533 -4.21 -12.21 7.84
N SER A 534 -3.63 -13.38 7.60
CA SER A 534 -2.27 -13.51 7.08
C SER A 534 -2.22 -14.48 5.91
N VAL A 535 -1.23 -14.32 5.02
CA VAL A 535 -1.03 -15.21 3.86
C VAL A 535 0.16 -16.12 4.14
N GLY A 536 -0.09 -17.42 4.20
CA GLY A 536 0.92 -18.47 4.23
C GLY A 536 1.53 -18.76 2.85
N PRO A 537 2.55 -19.63 2.79
CA PRO A 537 3.02 -20.23 1.54
C PRO A 537 1.88 -20.82 0.70
N GLU A 538 2.01 -20.77 -0.64
CA GLU A 538 1.03 -21.32 -1.60
C GLU A 538 -0.36 -20.64 -1.59
N ASP A 539 -0.42 -19.33 -1.32
CA ASP A 539 -1.65 -18.52 -1.35
C ASP A 539 -2.71 -18.93 -0.30
N ARG A 540 -2.31 -19.71 0.70
CA ARG A 540 -3.17 -20.17 1.78
C ARG A 540 -3.43 -19.04 2.77
N GLN A 541 -4.69 -18.70 2.99
CA GLN A 541 -5.10 -17.62 3.89
C GLN A 541 -5.36 -18.16 5.30
N PHE A 542 -4.79 -17.52 6.31
CA PHE A 542 -4.97 -17.85 7.71
C PHE A 542 -5.76 -16.78 8.43
N LEU A 543 -6.53 -17.23 9.42
CA LEU A 543 -7.35 -16.41 10.28
C LEU A 543 -6.96 -16.64 11.74
N VAL A 544 -6.43 -15.61 12.41
CA VAL A 544 -6.19 -15.66 13.87
C VAL A 544 -7.47 -15.26 14.60
N ARG A 545 -7.86 -16.05 15.61
CA ARG A 545 -8.99 -15.79 16.50
C ARG A 545 -8.55 -15.92 17.95
N ILE A 546 -9.33 -15.33 18.85
CA ILE A 546 -9.23 -15.61 20.28
C ILE A 546 -9.64 -17.07 20.51
N LEU A 547 -8.94 -17.74 21.40
CA LEU A 547 -9.33 -19.06 21.87
C LEU A 547 -10.43 -18.89 22.93
N ASP A 548 -11.68 -18.93 22.48
CA ASP A 548 -12.88 -18.76 23.33
C ASP A 548 -13.83 -19.97 23.23
N GLU A 549 -15.02 -19.85 23.82
CA GLU A 549 -16.04 -20.92 23.84
C GLU A 549 -16.59 -21.30 22.46
N SER A 550 -16.37 -20.46 21.43
CA SER A 550 -16.84 -20.69 20.07
C SER A 550 -15.96 -21.67 19.28
N VAL A 551 -14.76 -21.98 19.77
CA VAL A 551 -13.79 -22.85 19.10
C VAL A 551 -14.04 -24.31 19.44
N GLU A 552 -13.92 -25.22 18.46
CA GLU A 552 -14.08 -26.65 18.72
C GLU A 552 -12.95 -27.19 19.60
N ARG A 553 -13.26 -27.43 20.88
CA ARG A 553 -12.30 -27.93 21.87
C ARG A 553 -11.52 -29.14 21.40
N ASP A 554 -12.22 -30.17 20.92
CA ASP A 554 -11.60 -31.47 20.67
C ASP A 554 -10.59 -31.39 19.52
N GLU A 555 -10.84 -30.56 18.50
CA GLU A 555 -9.89 -30.28 17.41
C GLU A 555 -8.61 -29.59 17.93
N CYS A 556 -8.76 -28.56 18.78
CA CYS A 556 -7.63 -27.89 19.40
C CYS A 556 -6.81 -28.80 20.32
N VAL A 557 -7.49 -29.56 21.18
CA VAL A 557 -6.87 -30.51 22.11
C VAL A 557 -6.12 -31.60 21.35
N ASP A 558 -6.66 -32.09 20.24
CA ASP A 558 -6.00 -33.08 19.40
C ASP A 558 -4.72 -32.52 18.77
N ILE A 559 -4.72 -31.28 18.27
CA ILE A 559 -3.52 -30.63 17.73
C ILE A 559 -2.43 -30.48 18.80
N ILE A 560 -2.80 -30.04 20.01
CA ILE A 560 -1.87 -29.89 21.13
C ILE A 560 -1.28 -31.26 21.50
N ALA A 561 -2.13 -32.26 21.72
CA ALA A 561 -1.69 -33.58 22.14
C ALA A 561 -0.79 -34.26 21.09
N ASP A 562 -1.10 -34.09 19.81
CA ASP A 562 -0.28 -34.60 18.71
C ASP A 562 1.07 -33.88 18.61
N ALA A 563 1.07 -32.55 18.70
CA ALA A 563 2.30 -31.76 18.61
C ALA A 563 3.27 -32.12 19.74
N PHE A 564 2.81 -32.12 20.99
CA PHE A 564 3.68 -32.39 22.14
C PHE A 564 4.16 -33.83 22.19
N SER A 565 3.26 -34.82 22.04
CA SER A 565 3.65 -36.23 22.09
C SER A 565 4.65 -36.64 21.00
N LYS A 566 4.63 -35.97 19.83
CA LYS A 566 5.52 -36.29 18.70
C LYS A 566 6.77 -35.41 18.61
N LYS A 567 6.70 -34.14 19.03
CA LYS A 567 7.79 -33.16 18.85
C LYS A 567 8.56 -32.87 20.15
N ASN A 568 7.93 -32.94 21.33
CA ASN A 568 8.58 -32.58 22.60
C ASN A 568 9.53 -33.68 23.10
N TRP A 569 10.73 -33.30 23.53
CA TRP A 569 11.74 -34.25 24.01
C TRP A 569 11.41 -34.82 25.39
N LEU A 570 10.75 -34.05 26.26
CA LEU A 570 10.32 -34.54 27.59
C LEU A 570 9.34 -35.70 27.43
N ASP A 571 8.34 -35.54 26.56
CA ASP A 571 7.36 -36.58 26.21
C ASP A 571 8.01 -37.83 25.64
N LYS A 572 9.03 -37.69 24.79
CA LYS A 572 9.76 -38.83 24.22
C LYS A 572 10.52 -39.62 25.27
N CYS A 573 11.04 -38.98 26.32
CA CYS A 573 11.71 -39.66 27.42
C CYS A 573 10.75 -40.53 28.24
N ILE A 574 9.54 -40.02 28.51
CA ILE A 574 8.58 -40.72 29.39
C ILE A 574 7.62 -41.65 28.63
N GLY A 575 7.39 -41.44 27.34
CA GLY A 575 6.36 -42.16 26.57
C GLY A 575 6.61 -43.65 26.34
N SER A 576 7.83 -44.15 26.60
CA SER A 576 8.10 -45.59 26.57
C SER A 576 7.68 -46.31 27.86
N VAL A 577 7.43 -45.58 28.94
CA VAL A 577 7.24 -46.13 30.30
C VAL A 577 5.77 -46.12 30.72
N SER A 578 5.00 -45.09 30.36
CA SER A 578 3.65 -44.84 30.89
C SER A 578 2.49 -44.96 29.88
N GLY A 579 2.76 -45.44 28.67
CA GLY A 579 1.77 -45.50 27.59
C GLY A 579 1.76 -44.23 26.73
N SER A 580 0.67 -43.97 26.01
CA SER A 580 0.63 -42.84 25.06
C SER A 580 0.56 -41.49 25.80
N THR A 581 1.65 -40.72 25.76
CA THR A 581 1.70 -39.33 26.28
C THR A 581 0.64 -38.43 25.68
N ARG A 582 0.22 -38.71 24.43
CA ARG A 582 -0.92 -38.05 23.79
C ARG A 582 -2.18 -38.10 24.67
N SER A 583 -2.50 -39.28 25.24
CA SER A 583 -3.69 -39.43 26.10
C SER A 583 -3.60 -38.59 27.39
N GLN A 584 -2.39 -38.38 27.90
CA GLN A 584 -2.14 -37.54 29.07
C GLN A 584 -2.32 -36.05 28.71
N HIS A 585 -1.83 -35.61 27.55
CA HIS A 585 -2.08 -34.24 27.05
C HIS A 585 -3.55 -33.95 26.79
N VAL A 586 -4.29 -34.90 26.23
CA VAL A 586 -5.75 -34.80 26.06
C VAL A 586 -6.39 -34.58 27.43
N LYS A 587 -6.10 -35.46 28.40
CA LYS A 587 -6.65 -35.38 29.75
C LYS A 587 -6.28 -34.08 30.49
N LEU A 588 -5.06 -33.60 30.31
CA LEU A 588 -4.56 -32.33 30.85
C LEU A 588 -5.38 -31.15 30.28
N ASN A 589 -5.45 -31.05 28.95
CA ASN A 589 -6.10 -29.92 28.30
C ASN A 589 -7.60 -29.91 28.53
N HIS A 590 -8.27 -31.06 28.64
CA HIS A 590 -9.69 -31.09 29.03
C HIS A 590 -9.93 -30.51 30.43
N GLN A 591 -9.01 -30.70 31.39
CA GLN A 591 -9.14 -30.14 32.73
C GLN A 591 -8.87 -28.64 32.76
N LEU A 592 -7.92 -28.16 31.93
CA LEU A 592 -7.57 -26.74 31.86
C LEU A 592 -8.46 -25.91 30.93
N TRP A 593 -9.29 -26.55 30.10
CA TRP A 593 -9.95 -25.88 28.98
C TRP A 593 -10.81 -24.68 29.40
N GLU A 594 -11.65 -24.87 30.43
CA GLU A 594 -12.54 -23.81 30.91
C GLU A 594 -11.73 -22.61 31.42
N ASP A 595 -10.68 -22.85 32.20
CA ASP A 595 -9.79 -21.79 32.72
C ASP A 595 -9.03 -21.06 31.60
N ILE A 596 -8.63 -21.77 30.53
CA ILE A 596 -7.94 -21.18 29.38
C ILE A 596 -8.89 -20.26 28.60
N VAL A 597 -10.08 -20.77 28.28
CA VAL A 597 -11.04 -20.11 27.40
C VAL A 597 -11.66 -18.89 28.08
N GLN A 598 -12.00 -18.98 29.37
CA GLN A 598 -12.59 -17.86 30.12
C GLN A 598 -11.68 -16.63 30.21
N GLN A 599 -10.36 -16.83 30.06
CA GLN A 599 -9.39 -15.74 30.15
C GLN A 599 -9.21 -14.99 28.82
N CYS A 600 -9.70 -15.52 27.69
CA CYS A 600 -9.59 -14.88 26.37
C CYS A 600 -8.15 -14.46 25.97
N LEU A 601 -7.12 -15.09 26.56
CA LEU A 601 -5.71 -14.81 26.28
C LEU A 601 -5.18 -15.71 25.16
N GLY A 602 -5.64 -16.95 25.10
CA GLY A 602 -5.25 -17.90 24.06
C GLY A 602 -5.61 -17.43 22.65
N LYS A 603 -4.93 -18.01 21.66
CA LYS A 603 -5.12 -17.73 20.23
C LYS A 603 -5.23 -19.03 19.44
N VAL A 604 -6.08 -19.03 18.43
CA VAL A 604 -6.22 -20.13 17.48
C VAL A 604 -6.04 -19.59 16.06
N ILE A 605 -5.34 -20.33 15.21
CA ILE A 605 -5.28 -20.04 13.78
C ILE A 605 -6.10 -21.08 13.05
N VAL A 606 -7.02 -20.60 12.21
CA VAL A 606 -7.82 -21.43 11.30
C VAL A 606 -7.48 -21.10 9.85
N ASP A 607 -7.63 -22.09 8.98
CA ASP A 607 -7.61 -21.89 7.54
C ASP A 607 -8.84 -21.06 7.12
N TYR A 608 -8.63 -19.97 6.40
CA TYR A 608 -9.73 -19.06 6.05
C TYR A 608 -10.78 -19.73 5.16
N GLN A 609 -10.37 -20.57 4.21
CA GLN A 609 -11.28 -21.18 3.25
C GLN A 609 -12.02 -22.37 3.85
N THR A 610 -11.30 -23.23 4.56
CA THR A 610 -11.81 -24.50 5.08
C THR A 610 -12.30 -24.42 6.52
N GLN A 611 -11.95 -23.36 7.25
CA GLN A 611 -12.23 -23.16 8.68
C GLN A 611 -11.58 -24.21 9.61
N LYS A 612 -10.70 -25.07 9.08
CA LYS A 612 -9.95 -26.08 9.85
C LYS A 612 -8.96 -25.40 10.80
N VAL A 613 -8.84 -25.88 12.04
CA VAL A 613 -7.81 -25.41 12.97
C VAL A 613 -6.43 -25.88 12.50
N LEU A 614 -5.50 -24.93 12.42
CA LEU A 614 -4.12 -25.17 11.99
C LEU A 614 -3.12 -25.01 13.13
N ALA A 615 -3.41 -24.18 14.11
CA ALA A 615 -2.55 -24.00 15.28
C ALA A 615 -3.30 -23.42 16.47
N VAL A 616 -2.77 -23.69 17.66
CA VAL A 616 -3.34 -23.28 18.94
C VAL A 616 -2.24 -22.78 19.85
N MET A 617 -2.46 -21.64 20.48
CA MET A 617 -1.68 -21.08 21.57
C MET A 617 -2.58 -20.97 22.79
N THR A 618 -2.25 -21.67 23.86
CA THR A 618 -2.93 -21.51 25.15
C THR A 618 -2.16 -20.52 26.00
N ALA A 619 -2.88 -19.58 26.61
CA ALA A 619 -2.28 -18.60 27.51
C ALA A 619 -3.22 -18.29 28.66
N LEU A 620 -2.62 -18.00 29.81
CA LEU A 620 -3.28 -17.78 31.11
C LEU A 620 -2.64 -16.59 31.80
N ASP A 621 -3.31 -16.00 32.78
CA ASP A 621 -2.68 -15.21 33.83
C ASP A 621 -1.79 -16.14 34.66
N PHE A 622 -0.52 -15.78 34.80
CA PHE A 622 0.48 -16.59 35.48
C PHE A 622 0.18 -16.78 36.98
N SER A 623 -0.72 -15.99 37.57
CA SER A 623 -1.15 -16.18 38.96
C SER A 623 -2.15 -17.35 39.11
N VAL A 624 -2.78 -17.80 38.04
CA VAL A 624 -3.76 -18.89 38.07
C VAL A 624 -3.04 -20.22 38.32
N GLU A 625 -3.59 -21.00 39.24
CA GLU A 625 -3.16 -22.37 39.56
C GLU A 625 -4.36 -23.29 39.37
N ALA A 626 -4.16 -24.40 38.65
CA ALA A 626 -5.20 -25.39 38.40
C ALA A 626 -4.86 -26.69 39.13
N GLU A 627 -5.86 -27.29 39.77
CA GLU A 627 -5.73 -28.62 40.37
C GLU A 627 -5.91 -29.68 39.28
N ILE A 628 -4.84 -30.43 38.98
CA ILE A 628 -4.85 -31.43 37.91
C ILE A 628 -4.74 -32.82 38.51
N GLU A 629 -5.69 -33.69 38.20
CA GLU A 629 -5.78 -35.02 38.80
C GLU A 629 -5.68 -36.18 37.80
N GLY A 630 -5.17 -37.31 38.30
CA GLY A 630 -5.19 -38.60 37.63
C GLY A 630 -4.33 -38.69 36.37
N LEU A 631 -3.25 -37.91 36.31
CA LEU A 631 -2.18 -38.11 35.33
C LEU A 631 -1.28 -39.28 35.79
N SER A 632 -0.52 -39.86 34.86
CA SER A 632 0.50 -40.86 35.23
C SER A 632 1.65 -40.21 36.02
N ASP A 633 2.27 -40.95 36.95
CA ASP A 633 3.44 -40.52 37.73
C ASP A 633 4.55 -39.89 36.86
N GLU A 634 4.79 -40.43 35.68
CA GLU A 634 5.82 -39.94 34.75
C GLU A 634 5.43 -38.60 34.10
N PHE A 635 4.14 -38.37 33.88
CA PHE A 635 3.64 -37.12 33.32
C PHE A 635 3.50 -36.04 34.39
N GLU A 636 3.18 -36.42 35.64
CA GLU A 636 3.30 -35.55 36.82
C GLU A 636 4.74 -35.02 36.96
N ALA A 637 5.76 -35.84 36.70
CA ALA A 637 7.15 -35.39 36.71
C ALA A 637 7.46 -34.28 35.68
N VAL A 638 6.77 -34.27 34.53
CA VAL A 638 6.89 -33.18 33.54
C VAL A 638 6.28 -31.89 34.07
N LEU A 639 5.11 -31.97 34.70
CA LEU A 639 4.46 -30.79 35.29
C LEU A 639 5.25 -30.25 36.50
N GLU A 640 5.72 -31.11 37.40
CA GLU A 640 6.53 -30.73 38.55
C GLU A 640 7.86 -30.07 38.14
N LEU A 641 8.46 -30.50 37.03
CA LEU A 641 9.67 -29.86 36.48
C LEU A 641 9.42 -28.39 36.13
N HIS A 642 8.29 -28.08 35.49
CA HIS A 642 7.90 -26.70 35.18
C HIS A 642 7.51 -25.94 36.45
N ASP A 643 6.73 -26.58 37.34
CA ASP A 643 6.27 -25.97 38.59
C ASP A 643 7.42 -25.53 39.52
N GLN A 644 8.52 -26.28 39.60
CA GLN A 644 9.70 -25.86 40.38
C GLN A 644 10.30 -24.53 39.93
N VAL A 645 10.15 -24.20 38.65
CA VAL A 645 10.62 -22.96 38.05
C VAL A 645 9.55 -21.89 38.23
N ASP A 646 8.29 -22.25 38.03
CA ASP A 646 7.15 -21.36 38.18
C ASP A 646 7.08 -20.82 39.61
N ARG A 647 7.26 -21.64 40.65
CA ARG A 647 7.29 -21.17 42.05
C ARG A 647 8.29 -20.03 42.28
N ARG A 648 9.46 -20.07 41.65
CA ARG A 648 10.47 -19.00 41.79
C ARG A 648 10.07 -17.73 41.04
N LEU A 649 9.48 -17.88 39.85
CA LEU A 649 9.04 -16.76 39.03
C LEU A 649 7.76 -16.12 39.60
N ARG A 650 6.83 -16.90 40.12
CA ARG A 650 5.61 -16.43 40.80
C ARG A 650 5.95 -15.56 42.01
N GLU A 651 6.94 -15.94 42.82
CA GLU A 651 7.42 -15.07 43.91
C GLU A 651 8.06 -13.77 43.39
N ALA A 652 8.82 -13.84 42.29
CA ALA A 652 9.46 -12.67 41.69
C ALA A 652 8.44 -11.69 41.06
N PHE A 653 7.31 -12.19 40.57
CA PHE A 653 6.26 -11.42 39.90
C PHE A 653 4.97 -11.32 40.72
N LYS A 654 5.00 -11.57 42.03
CA LYS A 654 3.78 -11.58 42.88
C LYS A 654 2.96 -10.29 42.85
N ASP A 655 3.62 -9.16 42.57
CA ASP A 655 3.03 -7.83 42.50
C ASP A 655 2.79 -7.38 41.04
N SER A 656 2.89 -8.29 40.07
CA SER A 656 2.77 -8.00 38.64
C SER A 656 1.86 -9.01 37.96
N LYS A 657 1.02 -8.54 37.05
CA LYS A 657 0.19 -9.42 36.23
C LYS A 657 1.02 -9.90 35.04
N VAL A 658 1.16 -11.20 34.85
CA VAL A 658 2.02 -11.77 33.80
C VAL A 658 1.20 -12.69 32.92
N ALA A 659 1.24 -12.48 31.60
CA ALA A 659 0.60 -13.36 30.65
C ALA A 659 1.53 -14.54 30.37
N TYR A 660 1.05 -15.74 30.63
CA TYR A 660 1.82 -16.97 30.55
C TYR A 660 1.36 -17.81 29.37
N ILE A 661 2.22 -17.93 28.36
CA ILE A 661 2.03 -18.84 27.23
C ILE A 661 2.39 -20.24 27.71
N PHE A 662 1.37 -21.04 28.00
CA PHE A 662 1.52 -22.40 28.51
C PHE A 662 1.89 -23.38 27.38
N GLN A 663 1.18 -23.34 26.25
CA GLN A 663 1.42 -24.24 25.12
C GLN A 663 1.29 -23.50 23.80
N VAL A 664 2.14 -23.87 22.84
CA VAL A 664 1.98 -23.49 21.44
C VAL A 664 2.14 -24.74 20.58
N ALA A 665 1.13 -25.03 19.77
CA ALA A 665 1.04 -26.22 18.95
C ALA A 665 0.55 -25.88 17.54
N SER A 666 1.04 -26.62 16.57
CA SER A 666 0.66 -26.49 15.16
C SER A 666 0.46 -27.86 14.55
N ASP A 667 -0.49 -27.95 13.60
CA ASP A 667 -0.80 -29.15 12.84
C ASP A 667 0.47 -29.74 12.23
N LEU A 668 0.59 -31.06 12.26
CA LEU A 668 1.76 -31.80 11.81
C LEU A 668 1.91 -31.81 10.29
N GLU A 669 0.81 -31.55 9.57
CA GLU A 669 0.76 -31.53 8.11
C GLU A 669 1.24 -30.20 7.52
N LEU A 670 1.44 -29.16 8.35
CA LEU A 670 1.96 -27.87 7.90
C LEU A 670 3.38 -28.00 7.35
N SER A 671 3.63 -27.30 6.23
CA SER A 671 4.98 -27.09 5.73
C SER A 671 5.83 -26.32 6.74
N ARG A 672 7.15 -26.36 6.57
CA ARG A 672 8.08 -25.68 7.49
C ARG A 672 7.87 -24.18 7.45
N GLU A 673 7.59 -23.66 6.26
CA GLU A 673 7.38 -22.26 5.95
C GLU A 673 6.04 -21.77 6.54
N GLU A 674 4.95 -22.53 6.40
CA GLU A 674 3.66 -22.20 7.03
C GLU A 674 3.79 -22.18 8.54
N ASN A 675 4.52 -23.14 9.11
CA ASN A 675 4.72 -23.23 10.55
C ASN A 675 5.51 -22.03 11.10
N VAL A 676 6.48 -21.48 10.37
CA VAL A 676 7.17 -20.22 10.76
C VAL A 676 6.18 -19.06 10.79
N VAL A 677 5.36 -18.91 9.75
CA VAL A 677 4.40 -17.81 9.62
C VAL A 677 3.36 -17.86 10.74
N ILE A 678 2.74 -19.03 10.94
CA ILE A 678 1.74 -19.28 11.98
C ILE A 678 2.29 -19.00 13.37
N MET A 679 3.50 -19.48 13.67
CA MET A 679 4.12 -19.26 14.98
C MET A 679 4.41 -17.78 15.21
N LYS A 680 4.88 -17.05 14.19
CA LYS A 680 5.10 -15.61 14.31
C LYS A 680 3.79 -14.87 14.62
N LEU A 681 2.71 -15.18 13.91
CA LEU A 681 1.40 -14.54 14.09
C LEU A 681 0.84 -14.76 15.49
N LEU A 682 0.85 -16.01 15.98
CA LEU A 682 0.41 -16.31 17.34
C LEU A 682 1.19 -15.50 18.38
N THR A 683 2.51 -15.36 18.18
CA THR A 683 3.36 -14.60 19.10
C THR A 683 3.18 -13.09 18.99
N ASP A 684 3.03 -12.52 17.79
CA ASP A 684 2.79 -11.09 17.59
C ASP A 684 1.48 -10.68 18.29
N GLU A 685 0.43 -11.46 18.08
CA GLU A 685 -0.92 -11.17 18.58
C GLU A 685 -0.99 -11.17 20.11
N ILE A 686 -0.40 -12.17 20.77
CA ILE A 686 -0.42 -12.20 22.24
C ILE A 686 0.46 -11.10 22.84
N ILE A 687 1.59 -10.76 22.22
CA ILE A 687 2.47 -9.68 22.68
C ILE A 687 1.70 -8.36 22.63
N GLU A 688 0.98 -8.10 21.55
CA GLU A 688 0.22 -6.87 21.42
C GLU A 688 -0.96 -6.80 22.39
N GLN A 689 -1.73 -7.89 22.51
CA GLN A 689 -2.82 -7.98 23.47
C GLN A 689 -2.32 -7.70 24.90
N THR A 690 -1.11 -8.15 25.24
CA THR A 690 -0.54 -8.02 26.59
C THR A 690 0.26 -6.73 26.80
N ALA A 691 0.73 -6.07 25.73
CA ALA A 691 1.39 -4.77 25.80
C ALA A 691 0.41 -3.59 25.84
N ALA A 692 -0.85 -3.83 25.47
CA ALA A 692 -1.96 -2.90 25.56
C ALA A 692 -2.05 -2.19 26.92
N GLU A 693 -2.20 -0.85 26.92
CA GLU A 693 -2.27 -0.02 28.13
C GLU A 693 -3.34 -0.51 29.13
N ASN A 694 -4.48 -1.02 28.62
CA ASN A 694 -5.62 -1.46 29.44
C ASN A 694 -5.62 -2.95 29.81
N SER A 695 -4.66 -3.74 29.32
CA SER A 695 -4.64 -5.20 29.59
C SER A 695 -4.28 -5.54 31.05
N GLY A 696 -3.60 -4.61 31.71
CA GLY A 696 -3.06 -4.76 33.06
C GLY A 696 -1.86 -5.70 33.15
N PHE A 697 -1.37 -6.29 32.05
CA PHE A 697 -0.21 -7.17 32.03
C PHE A 697 1.11 -6.38 31.97
N ASN A 698 2.07 -6.74 32.82
CA ASN A 698 3.39 -6.12 32.86
C ASN A 698 4.43 -6.89 32.04
N ALA A 699 4.16 -8.16 31.75
CA ALA A 699 5.07 -9.02 31.02
C ALA A 699 4.35 -10.21 30.36
N CYS A 700 5.02 -10.81 29.38
CA CYS A 700 4.68 -12.08 28.77
C CYS A 700 5.81 -13.10 29.05
N LEU A 701 5.44 -14.30 29.53
CA LEU A 701 6.34 -15.37 29.96
C LEU A 701 6.02 -16.68 29.23
N THR A 702 7.05 -17.47 28.89
CA THR A 702 6.88 -18.85 28.44
C THR A 702 8.09 -19.73 28.79
N HIS A 703 7.86 -21.04 28.90
CA HIS A 703 8.93 -22.05 28.98
C HIS A 703 9.06 -22.78 27.66
N ALA A 704 10.11 -22.46 26.91
CA ALA A 704 10.32 -23.06 25.60
C ALA A 704 11.21 -24.29 25.74
N SER A 705 10.62 -25.48 25.56
CA SER A 705 11.34 -26.76 25.48
C SER A 705 11.78 -27.11 24.05
N HIS A 706 11.21 -26.45 23.03
CA HIS A 706 11.50 -26.70 21.63
C HIS A 706 12.35 -25.56 21.03
N VAL A 707 13.47 -25.92 20.39
CA VAL A 707 14.47 -24.97 19.86
C VAL A 707 13.89 -23.96 18.86
N PHE A 708 12.88 -24.37 18.08
CA PHE A 708 12.23 -23.49 17.12
C PHE A 708 11.50 -22.33 17.79
N THR A 709 10.74 -22.62 18.85
CA THR A 709 10.02 -21.61 19.64
C THR A 709 10.99 -20.66 20.32
N GLN A 710 12.12 -21.18 20.84
CA GLN A 710 13.19 -20.36 21.41
C GLN A 710 13.75 -19.36 20.38
N ILE A 711 14.10 -19.84 19.19
CA ILE A 711 14.67 -19.01 18.12
C ILE A 711 13.71 -17.91 17.70
N ILE A 712 12.42 -18.21 17.53
CA ILE A 712 11.41 -17.22 17.13
C ILE A 712 11.30 -16.13 18.20
N LEU A 713 11.12 -16.52 19.46
CA LEU A 713 10.88 -15.57 20.53
C LEU A 713 12.10 -14.69 20.85
N GLU A 714 13.30 -15.26 20.86
CA GLU A 714 14.53 -14.52 21.17
C GLU A 714 14.95 -13.60 20.02
N ASN A 715 14.95 -14.09 18.78
CA ASN A 715 15.55 -13.37 17.66
C ASN A 715 14.57 -12.46 16.91
N TYR A 716 13.26 -12.71 17.05
CA TYR A 716 12.24 -11.96 16.29
C TYR A 716 11.21 -11.27 17.18
N GLN A 717 11.12 -11.60 18.48
CA GLN A 717 10.16 -11.01 19.40
C GLN A 717 10.78 -10.36 20.63
N ASP A 718 12.11 -10.21 20.68
CA ASP A 718 12.84 -9.57 21.77
C ASP A 718 12.56 -10.16 23.16
N PHE A 719 12.28 -11.45 23.26
CA PHE A 719 12.20 -12.13 24.55
C PHE A 719 13.60 -12.35 25.13
N ASN A 720 13.76 -12.05 26.41
CA ASN A 720 14.99 -12.25 27.15
C ASN A 720 14.97 -13.59 27.89
N ARG A 721 16.11 -14.28 27.91
CA ARG A 721 16.30 -15.48 28.73
C ARG A 721 16.36 -15.09 30.20
N VAL A 722 15.47 -15.65 31.02
CA VAL A 722 15.43 -15.39 32.47
C VAL A 722 15.77 -16.61 33.33
N ALA A 723 15.62 -17.82 32.79
CA ALA A 723 16.09 -19.03 33.44
C ALA A 723 16.47 -20.11 32.42
N ASN A 724 17.38 -20.99 32.83
CA ASN A 724 17.79 -22.15 32.06
C ASN A 724 17.70 -23.40 32.97
N ILE A 725 16.90 -24.37 32.55
CA ILE A 725 16.50 -25.52 33.38
C ILE A 725 17.27 -26.74 32.90
N ASP A 726 18.15 -27.25 33.77
CA ASP A 726 18.89 -28.48 33.53
C ASP A 726 18.03 -29.70 33.88
N VAL A 727 17.43 -30.29 32.85
CA VAL A 727 16.48 -31.41 32.97
C VAL A 727 17.15 -32.67 33.54
N ASN A 728 18.45 -32.87 33.28
CA ASN A 728 19.21 -34.02 33.78
C ASN A 728 19.40 -34.03 35.30
N ARG A 729 19.21 -32.88 35.95
CA ARG A 729 19.32 -32.74 37.42
C ARG A 729 17.99 -32.92 38.13
N PHE A 730 16.89 -33.03 37.41
CA PHE A 730 15.58 -33.16 38.01
C PHE A 730 15.39 -34.54 38.63
N GLU A 731 14.97 -34.55 39.89
CA GLU A 731 14.64 -35.76 40.64
C GLU A 731 13.34 -35.52 41.40
N MET A 732 12.40 -36.45 41.28
CA MET A 732 11.12 -36.40 41.98
C MET A 732 10.87 -37.73 42.66
N ARG A 733 10.51 -37.69 43.95
CA ARG A 733 10.23 -38.90 44.76
C ARG A 733 11.36 -39.95 44.70
N GLY A 734 12.63 -39.53 44.62
CA GLY A 734 13.79 -40.43 44.57
C GLY A 734 14.08 -41.06 43.21
N LYS A 735 13.39 -40.63 42.14
CA LYS A 735 13.54 -41.16 40.78
C LYS A 735 13.96 -40.06 39.81
N LYS A 736 14.81 -40.43 38.85
CA LYS A 736 15.15 -39.59 37.69
C LYS A 736 14.30 -40.03 36.50
N TYR A 737 13.46 -39.12 36.01
CA TYR A 737 12.49 -39.41 34.94
C TYR A 737 13.04 -39.11 33.54
N PHE A 738 14.14 -38.36 33.43
CA PHE A 738 14.66 -37.83 32.16
C PHE A 738 16.10 -38.30 31.83
N ASP A 739 16.55 -39.43 32.40
CA ASP A 739 17.93 -39.95 32.22
C ASP A 739 18.32 -40.27 30.76
N GLN A 740 17.35 -40.32 29.85
CA GLN A 740 17.57 -40.60 28.42
C GLN A 740 17.63 -39.32 27.56
N ILE A 741 17.53 -38.14 28.16
CA ILE A 741 17.60 -36.87 27.44
C ILE A 741 19.06 -36.53 27.11
N LYS A 742 19.28 -35.73 26.07
CA LYS A 742 20.65 -35.34 25.69
C LYS A 742 21.26 -34.42 26.74
N ASP A 743 22.57 -34.51 26.96
CA ASP A 743 23.30 -33.70 27.94
C ASP A 743 23.19 -32.18 27.70
N ASP A 744 22.93 -31.76 26.46
CA ASP A 744 22.81 -30.36 26.03
C ASP A 744 21.35 -29.85 25.96
N PHE A 745 20.37 -30.69 26.32
CA PHE A 745 18.97 -30.30 26.31
C PHE A 745 18.62 -29.47 27.55
N HIS A 746 18.05 -28.29 27.32
CA HIS A 746 17.55 -27.42 28.38
C HIS A 746 16.21 -26.81 28.01
N ILE A 747 15.39 -26.57 29.03
CA ILE A 747 14.19 -25.73 28.91
C ILE A 747 14.61 -24.31 29.25
N VAL A 748 14.27 -23.38 28.36
CA VAL A 748 14.62 -21.96 28.52
C VAL A 748 13.36 -21.18 28.86
N SER A 749 13.40 -20.46 29.98
CA SER A 749 12.35 -19.50 30.34
C SER A 749 12.63 -18.17 29.67
N LEU A 750 11.64 -17.69 28.93
CA LEU A 750 11.70 -16.50 28.09
C LEU A 750 10.69 -15.48 28.60
N LEU A 751 11.14 -14.23 28.77
CA LEU A 751 10.33 -13.14 29.29
C LEU A 751 10.44 -11.90 28.40
N LYS A 752 9.31 -11.30 28.08
CA LYS A 752 9.20 -9.97 27.50
C LYS A 752 8.49 -9.05 28.48
N THR A 753 9.14 -7.95 28.86
CA THR A 753 8.56 -6.94 29.76
C THR A 753 8.02 -5.76 28.97
N PHE A 754 6.86 -5.25 29.37
CA PHE A 754 6.27 -4.05 28.81
C PHE A 754 6.60 -2.88 29.74
N VAL A 755 7.21 -1.82 29.21
CA VAL A 755 7.68 -0.69 30.04
C VAL A 755 6.44 0.04 30.58
N THR A 756 6.19 -0.06 31.88
CA THR A 756 5.32 0.88 32.58
C THR A 756 6.03 2.23 32.66
N HIS A 757 5.47 3.25 32.02
CA HIS A 757 5.85 4.64 32.31
C HIS A 757 5.42 5.08 33.70
#